data_AF-A0A1V5XN54-F1
#
_entry.id   AF-A0A1V5XN54-F1
#
_cell.length_a   1.000
_cell.length_b   1.000
_cell.length_c   1.000
_cell.angle_alpha   90.00
_cell.angle_beta   90.00
_cell.angle_gamma   90.00
#
_symmetry.space_group_name_H-M   'P 1'
#
loop_
_entity.id
_entity.type
_entity.pdbx_description
1 polymer ?
#
loop_
_entity_poly.entity_id
_entity_poly.type
_entity_poly.pdbx_seq_one_letter_code
_entity_poly.pdbx_strand_id
1 'polypeptide(L)'
;MSSYDHIGMTLDESLTGWIGIGQSDPVQGRVHGEAQGTRLTMHARLVVQQLRAFLEQPDHAAQLEGTIDLSSVGQAMVMQDGVFNVFVVNPRTGARQMVYEARFSDSSGKRYFLRGVKHLSDDPGFDVLEDMTTLFTMIYEGDDDQGAVFGAGQVYFPLSTMPGFLRSLHVTGNPHFGQALAAKIAFLSFAFGQVRDIYLADINPVYDASYQNVVLQGEVFDGTGREPFFLVSGIHTPDFPWGDGETFCDVLLMIGDPDHAPQFFAVSARRLKQTVDVRGGILTYDGPIYDLTTHPVVSFSELQAATGLVAGQANIQLQFHAKPHPLAPFPFRIHSEALDRLSYRIRETLRRMLPSEAQFGFEIVPHTVSSVTGTMEITVGATRRWQVDTATAFGEAEDSTVRNVREPTLLYGYICALRPGRTARVQFHTSTLRNEREYWGKDRLDAFVGALISRFASKDLDIRPDGITITDLSETNASRLFQRVGEPLLDIRNDQFPTAVFQRRLIRVQDPSGDSCLALEEAMDTLRREPVDRTDRVTVASIRDSDPVAALTRALQDSGFWTEIEKVRVAGGKEKSKFSVVIKPNFMFAYNKHDRSTYTDPALVEELVRQLRAAGYSRISVVEAQSTYGQYFAHRSVREVASYLGYAIDGSRGYEVVDLTTDTQQFQHFGPALGYHPVADTWRNADFRISFAKNKTHCYAYYTLTIKNIYGALCLADKFKEYHCGRGIYAPTIEFLRAYPVHFGLIDAWLSADGPFGIFADAEPNPTHTLLAGSDLVAVDWVGASKMGMDPKISPYMKLALKAFGKPAIDLVGDATLYHPWLNVPMTLALATNFGLDANHTFGNLFYLSTAYMDSNQFPLLSRSKVLHAVRAALVPIQQAIFLTPEGHRTRANRALSKLLTWMGQ
;
A
#
# COMPACT_ATOMS: atom_id res chain seq x y z
N MET A 1 21.25 31.47 15.54
CA MET A 1 20.91 31.20 14.13
C MET A 1 21.59 32.18 13.13
N SER A 2 22.59 32.99 13.52
CA SER A 2 23.36 33.89 12.61
C SER A 2 24.83 33.48 12.39
N SER A 3 25.22 32.22 12.67
CA SER A 3 26.65 31.88 12.84
C SER A 3 27.36 31.31 11.60
N TYR A 4 26.71 31.20 10.43
CA TYR A 4 27.27 30.50 9.26
C TYR A 4 27.19 31.26 7.93
N ASP A 5 26.67 32.49 7.89
CA ASP A 5 26.41 33.24 6.64
C ASP A 5 27.69 33.58 5.83
N HIS A 6 28.87 33.43 6.43
CA HIS A 6 30.17 33.74 5.81
C HIS A 6 31.20 32.59 5.94
N ILE A 7 30.74 31.37 6.24
CA ILE A 7 31.61 30.20 6.49
C ILE A 7 31.46 29.21 5.33
N GLY A 8 32.60 28.78 4.79
CA GLY A 8 32.68 27.71 3.80
C GLY A 8 33.35 26.44 4.36
N MET A 9 33.47 25.42 3.53
CA MET A 9 34.11 24.16 3.89
C MET A 9 34.83 23.53 2.70
N THR A 10 35.95 22.85 2.96
CA THR A 10 36.61 21.98 1.99
C THR A 10 36.81 20.59 2.58
N LEU A 11 36.74 19.57 1.73
CA LEU A 11 37.04 18.19 2.09
C LEU A 11 37.67 17.46 0.91
N ASP A 12 38.59 16.54 1.22
CA ASP A 12 39.28 15.71 0.23
C ASP A 12 38.81 14.25 0.36
N GLU A 13 38.49 13.63 -0.78
CA GLU A 13 38.10 12.23 -0.90
C GLU A 13 38.83 11.53 -2.05
N SER A 14 38.96 10.20 -1.95
CA SER A 14 39.57 9.38 -2.99
C SER A 14 38.69 8.16 -3.23
N LEU A 15 38.20 8.02 -4.45
CA LEU A 15 37.39 6.87 -4.86
C LEU A 15 38.17 6.01 -5.86
N THR A 16 38.02 4.70 -5.76
CA THR A 16 38.74 3.77 -6.65
C THR A 16 37.91 2.55 -6.98
N GLY A 17 37.93 2.12 -8.24
CA GLY A 17 37.28 0.90 -8.68
C GLY A 17 37.54 0.61 -10.15
N TRP A 18 36.56 0.01 -10.82
CA TRP A 18 36.74 -0.62 -12.12
C TRP A 18 35.71 -0.10 -13.13
N ILE A 19 36.17 0.19 -14.35
CA ILE A 19 35.34 0.68 -15.47
C ILE A 19 35.47 -0.27 -16.66
N GLY A 20 34.36 -0.82 -17.15
CA GLY A 20 34.32 -1.63 -18.37
C GLY A 20 34.20 -0.74 -19.60
N ILE A 21 35.18 -0.81 -20.51
CA ILE A 21 35.17 -0.01 -21.74
C ILE A 21 34.11 -0.55 -22.70
N GLY A 22 33.31 0.35 -23.28
CA GLY A 22 32.19 0.03 -24.16
C GLY A 22 30.95 -0.53 -23.45
N GLN A 23 30.96 -0.60 -22.12
CA GLN A 23 29.79 -0.99 -21.32
C GLN A 23 28.94 0.23 -21.00
N SER A 24 27.63 0.03 -20.87
CA SER A 24 26.65 1.07 -20.51
C SER A 24 25.92 0.82 -19.19
N ASP A 25 26.11 -0.36 -18.59
CA ASP A 25 25.60 -0.70 -17.26
C ASP A 25 26.76 -0.68 -16.24
N PRO A 26 26.69 0.13 -15.16
CA PRO A 26 27.75 0.21 -14.16
C PRO A 26 28.08 -1.10 -13.42
N VAL A 27 27.10 -1.98 -13.19
CA VAL A 27 27.32 -3.24 -12.44
C VAL A 27 28.07 -4.25 -13.33
N GLN A 28 27.60 -4.43 -14.55
CA GLN A 28 28.29 -5.24 -15.56
C GLN A 28 29.65 -4.63 -15.92
N GLY A 29 29.70 -3.29 -15.98
CA GLY A 29 30.89 -2.50 -16.23
C GLY A 29 32.00 -2.76 -15.20
N ARG A 30 31.67 -2.83 -13.91
CA ARG A 30 32.64 -3.19 -12.87
C ARG A 30 33.24 -4.58 -13.12
N VAL A 31 32.41 -5.59 -13.34
CA VAL A 31 32.85 -6.99 -13.54
C VAL A 31 33.76 -7.09 -14.77
N HIS A 32 33.38 -6.45 -15.88
CA HIS A 32 34.19 -6.41 -17.10
C HIS A 32 35.49 -5.63 -16.89
N GLY A 33 35.43 -4.49 -16.22
CA GLY A 33 36.60 -3.66 -15.96
C GLY A 33 37.62 -4.34 -15.04
N GLU A 34 37.16 -5.12 -14.07
CA GLU A 34 38.01 -5.94 -13.20
C GLU A 34 38.71 -7.04 -14.00
N ALA A 35 37.98 -7.72 -14.90
CA ALA A 35 38.56 -8.72 -15.79
C ALA A 35 39.56 -8.13 -16.81
N GLN A 36 39.34 -6.88 -17.24
CA GLN A 36 40.19 -6.16 -18.20
C GLN A 36 41.33 -5.36 -17.55
N GLY A 37 41.35 -5.24 -16.22
CA GLY A 37 42.33 -4.43 -15.49
C GLY A 37 42.18 -2.91 -15.68
N THR A 38 41.01 -2.43 -16.08
CA THR A 38 40.73 -1.01 -16.37
C THR A 38 40.28 -0.28 -15.10
N ARG A 39 41.27 0.07 -14.28
CA ARG A 39 41.06 0.76 -13.00
C ARG A 39 40.83 2.26 -13.20
N LEU A 40 39.87 2.81 -12.46
CA LEU A 40 39.59 4.25 -12.30
C LEU A 40 39.86 4.67 -10.85
N THR A 41 40.65 5.72 -10.68
CA THR A 41 40.85 6.42 -9.40
C THR A 41 40.46 7.88 -9.57
N MET A 42 39.61 8.37 -8.68
CA MET A 42 39.18 9.75 -8.62
C MET A 42 39.70 10.38 -7.33
N HIS A 43 40.61 11.34 -7.45
CA HIS A 43 41.08 12.16 -6.34
C HIS A 43 40.31 13.48 -6.38
N ALA A 44 39.36 13.65 -5.47
CA ALA A 44 38.43 14.76 -5.48
C ALA A 44 38.57 15.63 -4.22
N ARG A 45 38.42 16.94 -4.41
CA ARG A 45 38.29 17.97 -3.40
C ARG A 45 36.95 18.67 -3.62
N LEU A 46 36.08 18.63 -2.62
CA LEU A 46 34.83 19.37 -2.65
C LEU A 46 35.04 20.72 -1.96
N VAL A 47 34.57 21.79 -2.59
CA VAL A 47 34.65 23.16 -2.10
C VAL A 47 33.24 23.72 -1.96
N VAL A 48 32.80 23.89 -0.72
CA VAL A 48 31.52 24.50 -0.35
C VAL A 48 31.78 25.97 0.00
N GLN A 49 31.35 26.89 -0.85
CA GLN A 49 31.60 28.33 -0.64
C GLN A 49 30.74 28.93 0.48
N GLN A 50 29.47 28.51 0.58
CA GLN A 50 28.54 28.94 1.62
C GLN A 50 27.87 27.73 2.27
N LEU A 51 28.34 27.36 3.46
CA LEU A 51 27.87 26.16 4.15
C LEU A 51 26.37 26.23 4.43
N ARG A 52 25.82 27.40 4.80
CA ARG A 52 24.39 27.53 5.09
C ARG A 52 23.49 27.25 3.87
N ALA A 53 23.79 27.86 2.74
CA ALA A 53 23.02 27.66 1.50
C ALA A 53 23.08 26.20 1.06
N PHE A 54 24.25 25.57 1.17
CA PHE A 54 24.44 24.14 0.90
C PHE A 54 23.62 23.21 1.80
N LEU A 55 23.34 23.61 3.05
CA LEU A 55 22.56 22.82 4.00
C LEU A 55 21.03 23.06 3.90
N GLU A 56 20.60 24.27 3.52
CA GLU A 56 19.18 24.68 3.53
C GLU A 56 18.51 24.59 2.15
N GLN A 57 19.26 24.63 1.04
CA GLN A 57 18.72 24.66 -0.32
C GLN A 57 19.06 23.36 -1.07
N PRO A 58 18.05 22.56 -1.50
CA PRO A 58 18.27 21.28 -2.17
C PRO A 58 19.04 21.37 -3.49
N ASP A 59 19.00 22.53 -4.16
CA ASP A 59 19.59 22.75 -5.49
C ASP A 59 20.97 23.45 -5.40
N HIS A 60 21.57 23.61 -4.21
CA HIS A 60 22.83 24.34 -4.04
C HIS A 60 24.05 23.43 -4.24
N ALA A 61 24.71 23.57 -5.40
CA ALA A 61 25.89 22.79 -5.76
C ALA A 61 27.16 23.19 -4.99
N ALA A 62 28.01 22.21 -4.68
CA ALA A 62 29.41 22.44 -4.33
C ALA A 62 30.30 22.28 -5.57
N GLN A 63 31.46 22.94 -5.54
CA GLN A 63 32.45 22.80 -6.61
C GLN A 63 33.28 21.52 -6.37
N LEU A 64 33.50 20.76 -7.43
CA LEU A 64 34.32 19.54 -7.43
C LEU A 64 35.62 19.81 -8.19
N GLU A 65 36.75 19.67 -7.50
CA GLU A 65 38.09 19.85 -8.09
C GLU A 65 38.92 18.59 -7.90
N GLY A 66 39.91 18.34 -8.74
CA GLY A 66 40.79 17.19 -8.54
C GLY A 66 41.37 16.59 -9.81
N THR A 67 41.77 15.32 -9.71
CA THR A 67 42.38 14.57 -10.80
C THR A 67 41.77 13.19 -10.95
N ILE A 68 41.73 12.70 -12.19
CA ILE A 68 41.27 11.37 -12.56
C ILE A 68 42.43 10.57 -13.13
N ASP A 69 42.61 9.35 -12.62
CA ASP A 69 43.47 8.32 -13.20
C ASP A 69 42.60 7.22 -13.79
N LEU A 70 42.69 7.00 -15.10
CA LEU A 70 41.97 5.94 -15.79
C LEU A 70 42.97 5.13 -16.63
N SER A 71 43.15 3.87 -16.27
CA SER A 71 44.24 3.02 -16.79
C SER A 71 44.26 2.88 -18.31
N SER A 72 43.11 3.03 -18.98
CA SER A 72 42.97 2.96 -20.44
C SER A 72 43.12 4.30 -21.17
N VAL A 73 43.19 5.43 -20.44
CA VAL A 73 43.14 6.79 -20.99
C VAL A 73 44.34 7.63 -20.56
N GLY A 74 44.65 7.69 -19.26
CA GLY A 74 45.71 8.55 -18.74
C GLY A 74 45.74 8.64 -17.22
N GLN A 75 46.75 9.32 -16.69
CA GLN A 75 46.92 9.59 -15.27
C GLN A 75 47.01 11.10 -15.03
N ALA A 76 46.68 11.54 -13.81
CA ALA A 76 46.68 12.92 -13.35
C ALA A 76 45.88 13.88 -14.26
N MET A 77 44.78 13.40 -14.84
CA MET A 77 43.92 14.21 -15.72
C MET A 77 43.11 15.18 -14.87
N VAL A 78 43.31 16.48 -15.07
CA VAL A 78 42.68 17.52 -14.27
C VAL A 78 41.17 17.60 -14.56
N MET A 79 40.36 17.62 -13.50
CA MET A 79 38.93 17.87 -13.60
C MET A 79 38.66 19.34 -13.96
N GLN A 80 37.74 19.55 -14.88
CA GLN A 80 37.26 20.85 -15.34
C GLN A 80 35.76 20.94 -15.11
N ASP A 81 35.27 22.13 -14.76
CA ASP A 81 33.86 22.42 -14.51
C ASP A 81 33.17 21.41 -13.57
N GLY A 82 33.89 20.94 -12.56
CA GLY A 82 33.38 19.89 -11.67
C GLY A 82 32.30 20.42 -10.73
N VAL A 83 31.20 19.66 -10.63
CA VAL A 83 30.04 19.98 -9.82
C VAL A 83 29.67 18.78 -8.95
N PHE A 84 29.36 19.04 -7.69
CA PHE A 84 28.81 18.07 -6.75
C PHE A 84 27.46 18.56 -6.22
N ASN A 85 26.42 17.76 -6.43
CA ASN A 85 25.08 18.03 -5.91
C ASN A 85 24.68 16.97 -4.90
N VAL A 86 24.14 17.41 -3.76
CA VAL A 86 23.59 16.51 -2.74
C VAL A 86 22.07 16.51 -2.86
N PHE A 87 21.47 15.32 -2.83
CA PHE A 87 20.02 15.12 -2.79
C PHE A 87 19.26 15.61 -4.02
N VAL A 88 19.79 15.33 -5.21
CA VAL A 88 18.99 15.39 -6.43
C VAL A 88 17.94 14.28 -6.33
N VAL A 89 16.67 14.67 -6.23
CA VAL A 89 15.56 13.70 -6.25
C VAL A 89 15.42 13.20 -7.68
N ASN A 90 15.58 11.90 -7.88
CA ASN A 90 15.27 11.30 -9.16
C ASN A 90 13.77 11.49 -9.44
N PRO A 91 13.37 12.22 -10.49
CA PRO A 91 11.96 12.53 -10.73
C PRO A 91 11.12 11.28 -11.04
N ARG A 92 11.76 10.19 -11.49
CA ARG A 92 11.09 8.93 -11.83
C ARG A 92 10.99 7.98 -10.63
N THR A 93 12.03 7.87 -9.80
CA THR A 93 12.08 6.90 -8.70
C THR A 93 11.82 7.51 -7.32
N GLY A 94 11.86 8.83 -7.17
CA GLY A 94 11.77 9.52 -5.88
C GLY A 94 13.03 9.37 -5.01
N ALA A 95 13.96 8.48 -5.39
CA ALA A 95 15.20 8.24 -4.65
C ALA A 95 16.06 9.50 -4.63
N ARG A 96 16.61 9.82 -3.45
CA ARG A 96 17.58 10.90 -3.31
C ARG A 96 18.94 10.42 -3.82
N GLN A 97 19.62 11.26 -4.58
CA GLN A 97 20.89 10.93 -5.22
C GLN A 97 21.97 11.95 -4.87
N MET A 98 23.21 11.50 -4.76
CA MET A 98 24.39 12.40 -4.78
C MET A 98 25.03 12.31 -6.16
N VAL A 99 25.16 13.44 -6.84
CA VAL A 99 25.61 13.49 -8.25
C VAL A 99 26.97 14.17 -8.33
N TYR A 100 27.91 13.51 -8.98
CA TYR A 100 29.28 13.94 -9.24
C TYR A 100 29.47 14.11 -10.75
N GLU A 101 29.79 15.32 -11.19
CA GLU A 101 29.98 15.61 -12.61
C GLU A 101 31.30 16.35 -12.80
N ALA A 102 32.09 15.92 -13.79
CA ALA A 102 33.35 16.59 -14.12
C ALA A 102 33.75 16.28 -15.57
N ARG A 103 34.35 17.28 -16.23
CA ARG A 103 35.03 17.11 -17.52
C ARG A 103 36.50 16.80 -17.28
N PHE A 104 37.10 16.01 -18.16
CA PHE A 104 38.55 15.81 -18.16
C PHE A 104 39.04 15.53 -19.58
N SER A 105 40.35 15.61 -19.81
CA SER A 105 40.94 15.37 -21.13
C SER A 105 42.17 14.49 -21.02
N ASP A 106 42.39 13.66 -22.04
CA ASP A 106 43.61 12.86 -22.16
C ASP A 106 44.78 13.69 -22.69
N SER A 107 45.96 13.06 -22.75
CA SER A 107 47.20 13.69 -23.21
C SER A 107 47.18 14.11 -24.69
N SER A 108 46.23 13.60 -25.49
CA SER A 108 46.00 13.99 -26.88
C SER A 108 45.03 15.16 -27.03
N GLY A 109 44.39 15.59 -25.93
CA GLY A 109 43.38 16.64 -25.90
C GLY A 109 41.96 16.14 -26.21
N LYS A 110 41.73 14.82 -26.28
CA LYS A 110 40.38 14.27 -26.41
C LYS A 110 39.66 14.41 -25.07
N ARG A 111 38.40 14.86 -25.14
CA ARG A 111 37.58 15.22 -23.98
C ARG A 111 36.63 14.11 -23.57
N TYR A 112 36.42 14.01 -22.26
CA TYR A 112 35.52 13.07 -21.63
C TYR A 112 34.69 13.78 -20.55
N PHE A 113 33.47 13.29 -20.35
CA PHE A 113 32.58 13.72 -19.29
C PHE A 113 32.31 12.55 -18.35
N LEU A 114 32.59 12.73 -17.06
CA LEU A 114 32.29 11.76 -16.01
C LEU A 114 31.00 12.18 -15.30
N ARG A 115 30.07 11.23 -15.17
CA ARG A 115 28.88 11.36 -14.33
C ARG A 115 28.81 10.18 -13.37
N GLY A 116 28.98 10.45 -12.08
CA GLY A 116 28.86 9.51 -10.99
C GLY A 116 27.61 9.76 -10.17
N VAL A 117 26.89 8.70 -9.81
CA VAL A 117 25.69 8.80 -8.98
C VAL A 117 25.80 7.85 -7.79
N LYS A 118 25.57 8.36 -6.57
CA LYS A 118 25.28 7.52 -5.40
C LYS A 118 23.77 7.46 -5.21
N HIS A 119 23.24 6.24 -5.06
CA HIS A 119 21.83 6.02 -4.79
C HIS A 119 21.62 5.89 -3.29
N LEU A 120 20.69 6.65 -2.72
CA LEU A 120 20.28 6.54 -1.31
C LEU A 120 18.87 5.96 -1.30
N SER A 121 18.74 4.67 -1.03
CA SER A 121 17.46 3.94 -0.94
C SER A 121 17.49 2.95 0.24
N ASP A 122 16.34 2.73 0.88
CA ASP A 122 16.19 1.72 1.93
C ASP A 122 15.63 0.43 1.29
N ASP A 123 16.52 -0.52 1.01
CA ASP A 123 16.19 -1.87 0.55
C ASP A 123 16.58 -2.91 1.61
N PRO A 124 15.92 -4.10 1.69
CA PRO A 124 16.18 -5.06 2.77
C PRO A 124 17.60 -5.67 2.73
N GLY A 125 18.53 -5.19 3.57
CA GLY A 125 19.91 -5.68 3.64
C GLY A 125 20.82 -4.91 4.62
N PHE A 126 22.10 -5.30 4.75
CA PHE A 126 23.15 -4.53 5.45
C PHE A 126 23.78 -3.50 4.49
N ASP A 127 22.97 -2.74 3.74
CA ASP A 127 23.41 -2.01 2.54
C ASP A 127 23.87 -0.55 2.81
N VAL A 128 23.66 -0.02 4.03
CA VAL A 128 24.03 1.36 4.42
C VAL A 128 25.49 1.71 4.14
N LEU A 129 26.40 0.75 4.35
CA LEU A 129 27.83 0.96 4.10
C LEU A 129 28.16 0.93 2.60
N GLU A 130 27.44 0.13 1.81
CA GLU A 130 27.63 0.01 0.37
C GLU A 130 27.07 1.24 -0.37
N ASP A 131 25.89 1.72 0.01
CA ASP A 131 25.24 2.91 -0.56
C ASP A 131 26.01 4.21 -0.30
N MET A 132 26.68 4.30 0.86
CA MET A 132 27.51 5.45 1.22
C MET A 132 28.88 5.45 0.52
N THR A 133 29.40 4.28 0.19
CA THR A 133 30.77 4.12 -0.32
C THR A 133 30.84 3.88 -1.82
N THR A 134 29.76 3.48 -2.47
CA THR A 134 29.75 3.14 -3.91
C THR A 134 29.27 4.31 -4.75
N LEU A 135 30.03 4.65 -5.79
CA LEU A 135 29.67 5.61 -6.83
C LEU A 135 29.50 4.86 -8.15
N PHE A 136 28.29 4.90 -8.71
CA PHE A 136 27.96 4.31 -10.01
C PHE A 136 28.35 5.31 -11.09
N THR A 137 29.36 4.97 -11.89
CA THR A 137 30.05 5.92 -12.76
C THR A 137 29.84 5.59 -14.23
N MET A 138 29.48 6.60 -15.00
CA MET A 138 29.41 6.61 -16.46
C MET A 138 30.43 7.62 -17.01
N ILE A 139 31.12 7.24 -18.08
CA ILE A 139 32.04 8.11 -18.81
C ILE A 139 31.55 8.24 -20.25
N TYR A 140 31.41 9.46 -20.73
CA TYR A 140 30.96 9.82 -22.08
C TYR A 140 32.11 10.48 -22.85
N GLU A 141 32.13 10.30 -24.16
CA GLU A 141 33.01 11.08 -25.05
C GLU A 141 32.40 12.46 -25.31
N GLY A 142 33.15 13.54 -25.06
CA GLY A 142 32.67 14.91 -25.25
C GLY A 142 32.60 15.73 -23.96
N ASP A 143 31.78 16.78 -24.00
CA ASP A 143 31.69 17.79 -22.92
C ASP A 143 30.49 17.55 -21.97
N ASP A 144 29.59 16.62 -22.26
CA ASP A 144 28.37 16.34 -21.49
C ASP A 144 27.91 14.87 -21.60
N ASP A 145 26.75 14.55 -21.00
CA ASP A 145 26.15 13.22 -20.98
C ASP A 145 25.33 12.86 -22.24
N GLN A 146 25.32 13.72 -23.26
CA GLN A 146 24.69 13.45 -24.56
C GLN A 146 25.66 12.76 -25.54
N GLY A 147 26.94 12.67 -25.18
CA GLY A 147 27.97 11.97 -25.93
C GLY A 147 27.84 10.45 -25.95
N ALA A 148 28.65 9.77 -26.77
CA ALA A 148 28.69 8.31 -26.78
C ALA A 148 29.30 7.78 -25.47
N VAL A 149 28.72 6.71 -24.91
CA VAL A 149 29.25 6.07 -23.70
C VAL A 149 30.61 5.43 -24.00
N PHE A 150 31.65 5.95 -23.36
CA PHE A 150 33.02 5.41 -23.42
C PHE A 150 33.16 4.18 -22.50
N GLY A 151 32.56 4.22 -21.31
CA GLY A 151 32.53 3.10 -20.39
C GLY A 151 31.72 3.37 -19.13
N ALA A 152 31.41 2.29 -18.41
CA ALA A 152 30.61 2.29 -17.19
C ALA A 152 31.27 1.44 -16.11
N GLY A 153 31.05 1.74 -14.84
CA GLY A 153 31.52 0.91 -13.75
C GLY A 153 31.22 1.45 -12.36
N GLN A 154 31.85 0.86 -11.33
CA GLN A 154 31.66 1.26 -9.94
C GLN A 154 33.01 1.64 -9.32
N VAL A 155 33.04 2.79 -8.64
CA VAL A 155 34.19 3.21 -7.83
C VAL A 155 33.79 3.35 -6.37
N TYR A 156 34.69 2.99 -5.48
CA TYR A 156 34.41 2.86 -4.06
C TYR A 156 35.26 3.81 -3.23
N PHE A 157 34.68 4.38 -2.19
CA PHE A 157 35.39 5.04 -1.11
C PHE A 157 35.95 3.96 -0.14
N PRO A 158 37.28 3.80 -0.02
CA PRO A 158 37.84 2.79 0.87
C PRO A 158 37.64 3.20 2.34
N LEU A 159 36.93 2.40 3.14
CA LEU A 159 36.71 2.68 4.57
C LEU A 159 38.02 2.83 5.37
N SER A 160 39.12 2.22 4.90
CA SER A 160 40.46 2.41 5.46
C SER A 160 40.99 3.84 5.36
N THR A 161 40.45 4.66 4.44
CA THR A 161 40.81 6.07 4.25
C THR A 161 39.92 7.05 5.04
N MET A 162 38.91 6.55 5.77
CA MET A 162 37.98 7.34 6.58
C MET A 162 38.66 8.27 7.61
N PRO A 163 39.72 7.85 8.34
CA PRO A 163 40.43 8.77 9.24
C PRO A 163 41.14 9.92 8.50
N GLY A 164 41.57 9.69 7.26
CA GLY A 164 42.15 10.73 6.39
C GLY A 164 41.09 11.70 5.90
N PHE A 165 39.93 11.19 5.48
CA PHE A 165 38.76 11.99 5.10
C PHE A 165 38.27 12.89 6.25
N LEU A 166 38.13 12.36 7.46
CA LEU A 166 37.71 13.20 8.62
C LEU A 166 38.74 14.28 8.98
N ARG A 167 40.02 14.05 8.67
CA ARG A 167 41.09 15.04 8.86
C ARG A 167 41.14 16.10 7.76
N SER A 168 40.68 15.79 6.54
CA SER A 168 40.66 16.74 5.41
C SER A 168 39.54 17.78 5.53
N LEU A 169 38.53 17.55 6.38
CA LEU A 169 37.48 18.50 6.71
C LEU A 169 38.05 19.81 7.31
N HIS A 170 38.10 20.85 6.48
CA HIS A 170 38.61 22.17 6.83
C HIS A 170 37.53 23.23 6.65
N VAL A 171 37.37 24.10 7.64
CA VAL A 171 36.37 25.18 7.62
C VAL A 171 37.05 26.46 7.13
N THR A 172 36.49 27.10 6.13
CA THR A 172 37.05 28.32 5.51
C THR A 172 36.28 29.57 5.97
N GLY A 173 36.89 30.75 5.88
CA GLY A 173 36.25 32.03 6.25
C GLY A 173 36.59 32.60 7.64
N ASN A 174 37.78 32.31 8.19
CA ASN A 174 38.26 32.80 9.52
C ASN A 174 37.28 32.57 10.70
N PRO A 175 36.77 31.34 10.91
CA PRO A 175 35.89 31.05 12.03
C PRO A 175 36.64 31.05 13.37
N HIS A 176 35.98 31.44 14.46
CA HIS A 176 36.49 31.15 15.80
C HIS A 176 36.27 29.67 16.17
N PHE A 177 36.98 29.15 17.16
CA PHE A 177 36.97 27.72 17.51
C PHE A 177 35.56 27.11 17.65
N GLY A 178 34.64 27.81 18.31
CA GLY A 178 33.24 27.39 18.47
C GLY A 178 32.47 27.31 17.14
N GLN A 179 32.64 28.28 16.26
CA GLN A 179 32.07 28.27 14.90
C GLN A 179 32.65 27.15 14.03
N ALA A 180 33.96 26.92 14.09
CA ALA A 180 34.62 25.86 13.32
C ALA A 180 34.12 24.47 13.76
N LEU A 181 33.99 24.24 15.07
CA LEU A 181 33.45 23.00 15.61
C LEU A 181 31.97 22.83 15.25
N ALA A 182 31.16 23.89 15.38
CA ALA A 182 29.74 23.84 15.05
C ALA A 182 29.49 23.64 13.54
N ALA A 183 30.30 24.24 12.66
CA ALA A 183 30.23 24.03 11.21
C ALA A 183 30.57 22.58 10.83
N LYS A 184 31.62 22.00 11.44
CA LYS A 184 31.97 20.59 11.27
C LYS A 184 30.85 19.67 11.75
N ILE A 185 30.29 19.93 12.93
CA ILE A 185 29.17 19.16 13.48
C ILE A 185 27.93 19.31 12.60
N ALA A 186 27.61 20.50 12.09
CA ALA A 186 26.46 20.74 11.23
C ALA A 186 26.59 20.00 9.89
N PHE A 187 27.76 20.06 9.25
CA PHE A 187 28.02 19.32 8.01
C PHE A 187 27.98 17.80 8.23
N LEU A 188 28.62 17.30 9.29
CA LEU A 188 28.56 15.88 9.65
C LEU A 188 27.12 15.46 10.02
N SER A 189 26.38 16.30 10.73
CA SER A 189 24.98 16.04 11.09
C SER A 189 24.06 16.10 9.87
N PHE A 190 24.38 16.87 8.84
CA PHE A 190 23.65 16.86 7.58
C PHE A 190 23.97 15.61 6.75
N ALA A 191 25.26 15.30 6.59
CA ALA A 191 25.73 14.13 5.84
C ALA A 191 25.30 12.80 6.47
N PHE A 192 25.40 12.66 7.80
CA PHE A 192 25.00 11.45 8.54
C PHE A 192 23.58 11.50 9.08
N GLY A 193 23.00 12.69 9.30
CA GLY A 193 21.62 12.83 9.77
C GLY A 193 20.62 12.45 8.70
N GLN A 194 20.86 12.73 7.42
CA GLN A 194 19.97 12.26 6.35
C GLN A 194 20.09 10.75 6.11
N VAL A 195 21.27 10.16 6.29
CA VAL A 195 21.46 8.70 6.31
C VAL A 195 20.70 8.09 7.48
N ARG A 196 20.83 8.68 8.68
CA ARG A 196 19.98 8.33 9.82
C ARG A 196 18.50 8.52 9.50
N ASP A 197 18.07 9.62 8.91
CA ASP A 197 16.65 9.92 8.76
C ASP A 197 16.00 9.06 7.64
N ILE A 198 16.80 8.52 6.70
CA ILE A 198 16.38 7.51 5.71
C ILE A 198 16.39 6.09 6.31
N TYR A 199 17.46 5.66 7.00
CA TYR A 199 17.59 4.28 7.53
C TYR A 199 17.10 4.08 8.98
N LEU A 200 16.84 5.17 9.71
CA LEU A 200 16.21 5.19 11.03
C LEU A 200 14.84 5.89 10.97
N ALA A 201 14.27 6.11 9.78
CA ALA A 201 12.85 6.46 9.62
C ALA A 201 11.95 5.46 10.36
N ASP A 202 12.29 4.18 10.28
CA ASP A 202 11.65 3.08 11.01
C ASP A 202 11.82 3.14 12.54
N ILE A 203 12.75 3.97 13.05
CA ILE A 203 13.05 4.08 14.49
C ILE A 203 12.63 5.45 15.05
N ASN A 204 12.38 6.47 14.22
CA ASN A 204 11.81 7.74 14.67
C ASN A 204 10.27 7.66 14.65
N PRO A 205 9.61 7.48 15.81
CA PRO A 205 8.17 7.26 15.85
C PRO A 205 7.37 8.53 15.52
N VAL A 206 8.01 9.69 15.34
CA VAL A 206 7.38 10.99 15.11
C VAL A 206 7.83 11.59 13.78
N TYR A 207 6.91 12.21 13.07
CA TYR A 207 7.18 13.05 11.91
C TYR A 207 6.56 14.44 12.08
N ASP A 208 7.19 15.40 11.42
CA ASP A 208 6.74 16.77 11.30
C ASP A 208 6.57 17.07 9.81
N ALA A 209 5.40 17.57 9.41
CA ALA A 209 5.11 17.97 8.05
C ALA A 209 4.36 19.31 8.04
N SER A 210 4.35 20.01 6.92
CA SER A 210 3.53 21.19 6.71
C SER A 210 2.90 21.17 5.34
N TYR A 211 1.82 21.91 5.19
CA TYR A 211 1.17 22.08 3.90
C TYR A 211 0.56 23.47 3.78
N GLN A 212 0.46 23.91 2.54
CA GLN A 212 -0.36 25.05 2.16
C GLN A 212 -1.36 24.60 1.11
N ASN A 213 -2.63 24.93 1.31
CA ASN A 213 -3.72 24.55 0.42
C ASN A 213 -4.65 25.75 0.22
N VAL A 214 -5.15 25.92 -1.01
CA VAL A 214 -6.03 27.03 -1.39
C VAL A 214 -7.21 26.48 -2.16
N VAL A 215 -8.43 26.83 -1.74
CA VAL A 215 -9.71 26.48 -2.39
C VAL A 215 -10.43 27.77 -2.76
N LEU A 216 -10.63 28.03 -4.06
CA LEU A 216 -11.28 29.24 -4.56
C LEU A 216 -12.50 28.90 -5.42
N GLN A 217 -13.52 29.75 -5.38
CA GLN A 217 -14.60 29.75 -6.36
C GLN A 217 -15.02 31.17 -6.73
N GLY A 218 -15.64 31.32 -7.90
CA GLY A 218 -16.17 32.59 -8.38
C GLY A 218 -16.52 32.52 -9.86
N GLU A 219 -16.50 33.68 -10.51
CA GLU A 219 -16.65 33.78 -11.97
C GLU A 219 -15.33 34.24 -12.62
N VAL A 220 -15.13 33.79 -13.85
CA VAL A 220 -14.09 34.25 -14.76
C VAL A 220 -14.70 34.83 -16.03
N PHE A 221 -13.94 35.68 -16.72
CA PHE A 221 -14.34 36.29 -17.99
C PHE A 221 -13.27 36.07 -19.07
N ASP A 222 -13.67 35.61 -20.26
CA ASP A 222 -12.76 35.30 -21.38
C ASP A 222 -12.91 36.26 -22.58
N GLY A 223 -13.69 37.34 -22.43
CA GLY A 223 -14.03 38.27 -23.51
C GLY A 223 -15.39 38.01 -24.15
N THR A 224 -15.93 36.79 -24.07
CA THR A 224 -17.19 36.38 -24.70
C THR A 224 -18.33 36.16 -23.70
N GLY A 225 -18.00 35.78 -22.48
CA GLY A 225 -18.98 35.53 -21.43
C GLY A 225 -18.35 35.34 -20.06
N ARG A 226 -19.20 35.17 -19.05
CA ARG A 226 -18.79 34.80 -17.69
C ARG A 226 -19.02 33.31 -17.48
N GLU A 227 -18.05 32.65 -16.88
CA GLU A 227 -18.14 31.23 -16.54
C GLU A 227 -17.78 31.04 -15.06
N PRO A 228 -18.47 30.16 -14.32
CA PRO A 228 -18.06 29.84 -12.96
C PRO A 228 -16.75 29.03 -12.98
N PHE A 229 -15.97 29.15 -11.92
CA PHE A 229 -14.78 28.33 -11.70
C PHE A 229 -14.71 27.80 -10.27
N PHE A 230 -14.03 26.67 -10.12
CA PHE A 230 -13.61 26.13 -8.83
C PHE A 230 -12.16 25.67 -8.95
N LEU A 231 -11.27 26.23 -8.14
CA LEU A 231 -9.83 25.98 -8.18
C LEU A 231 -9.36 25.44 -6.83
N VAL A 232 -8.54 24.40 -6.88
CA VAL A 232 -7.81 23.88 -5.73
C VAL A 232 -6.34 23.78 -6.09
N SER A 233 -5.45 24.20 -5.19
CA SER A 233 -4.02 23.94 -5.32
C SER A 233 -3.35 23.84 -3.96
N GLY A 234 -2.47 22.84 -3.80
CA GLY A 234 -1.71 22.67 -2.58
C GLY A 234 -0.25 22.26 -2.80
N ILE A 235 0.60 22.62 -1.82
CA ILE A 235 1.98 22.15 -1.65
C ILE A 235 2.06 21.45 -0.30
N HIS A 236 2.51 20.20 -0.28
CA HIS A 236 2.65 19.40 0.94
C HIS A 236 4.11 18.97 1.09
N THR A 237 4.73 19.23 2.24
CA THR A 237 6.11 18.79 2.48
C THR A 237 6.20 17.26 2.56
N PRO A 238 7.42 16.68 2.49
CA PRO A 238 7.61 15.27 2.80
C PRO A 238 6.95 14.87 4.11
N ASP A 239 6.56 13.59 4.20
CA ASP A 239 5.87 12.97 5.35
C ASP A 239 4.39 13.36 5.52
N PHE A 240 3.85 14.29 4.73
CA PHE A 240 2.41 14.52 4.75
C PHE A 240 1.66 13.46 3.91
N PRO A 241 0.62 12.78 4.44
CA PRO A 241 0.09 12.91 5.79
C PRO A 241 0.50 11.80 6.75
N TRP A 242 1.29 10.80 6.33
CA TRP A 242 1.49 9.55 7.08
C TRP A 242 2.90 9.31 7.62
N GLY A 243 3.85 10.17 7.30
CA GLY A 243 5.24 9.90 7.61
C GLY A 243 5.77 8.71 6.81
N ASP A 244 5.63 8.76 5.48
CA ASP A 244 6.20 7.77 4.57
C ASP A 244 7.22 8.39 3.59
N GLY A 245 7.69 9.61 3.88
CA GLY A 245 8.70 10.33 3.09
C GLY A 245 8.19 10.91 1.77
N GLU A 246 6.95 10.61 1.37
CA GLU A 246 6.35 11.09 0.13
C GLU A 246 5.85 12.54 0.25
N THR A 247 5.69 13.18 -0.91
CA THR A 247 5.24 14.57 -1.07
C THR A 247 4.39 14.70 -2.33
N PHE A 248 3.51 15.69 -2.37
CA PHE A 248 2.81 16.04 -3.59
C PHE A 248 2.44 17.52 -3.64
N CYS A 249 2.35 17.99 -4.87
CA CYS A 249 1.89 19.30 -5.30
C CYS A 249 0.79 19.06 -6.33
N ASP A 250 -0.30 19.81 -6.26
CA ASP A 250 -1.39 19.66 -7.22
C ASP A 250 -2.06 20.97 -7.60
N VAL A 251 -2.74 20.91 -8.74
CA VAL A 251 -3.64 21.94 -9.26
C VAL A 251 -4.85 21.21 -9.85
N LEU A 252 -6.04 21.50 -9.33
CA LEU A 252 -7.32 21.01 -9.84
C LEU A 252 -8.18 22.22 -10.19
N LEU A 253 -8.65 22.31 -11.42
CA LEU A 253 -9.43 23.44 -11.93
C LEU A 253 -10.67 22.94 -12.67
N MET A 254 -11.83 23.43 -12.26
CA MET A 254 -13.08 23.32 -12.99
C MET A 254 -13.44 24.70 -13.59
N ILE A 255 -13.82 24.72 -14.86
CA ILE A 255 -14.40 25.89 -15.55
C ILE A 255 -15.76 25.49 -16.13
N GLY A 256 -16.75 26.36 -16.01
CA GLY A 256 -18.09 26.14 -16.56
C GLY A 256 -19.09 25.61 -15.54
N ASP A 257 -20.36 25.60 -15.92
CA ASP A 257 -21.46 25.20 -15.05
C ASP A 257 -21.26 23.74 -14.61
N PRO A 258 -21.16 23.45 -13.29
CA PRO A 258 -20.96 22.10 -12.82
C PRO A 258 -22.09 21.15 -13.23
N ASP A 259 -23.30 21.66 -13.53
CA ASP A 259 -24.46 20.89 -13.98
C ASP A 259 -24.60 20.83 -15.51
N HIS A 260 -23.89 21.69 -16.24
CA HIS A 260 -23.94 21.78 -17.71
C HIS A 260 -22.54 21.79 -18.32
N ALA A 261 -22.04 20.59 -18.63
CA ALA A 261 -20.80 20.36 -19.37
C ALA A 261 -19.56 21.11 -18.80
N PRO A 262 -19.21 20.88 -17.51
CA PRO A 262 -18.01 21.47 -16.93
C PRO A 262 -16.75 20.93 -17.61
N GLN A 263 -15.72 21.78 -17.69
CA GLN A 263 -14.37 21.40 -18.13
C GLN A 263 -13.49 21.16 -16.90
N PHE A 264 -12.75 20.06 -16.88
CA PHE A 264 -11.86 19.71 -15.78
C PHE A 264 -10.42 19.66 -16.24
N PHE A 265 -9.54 20.35 -15.51
CA PHE A 265 -8.10 20.33 -15.73
C PHE A 265 -7.41 20.00 -14.43
N ALA A 266 -6.47 19.05 -14.44
CA ALA A 266 -5.68 18.78 -13.25
C ALA A 266 -4.28 18.26 -13.52
N VAL A 267 -3.44 18.39 -12.50
CA VAL A 267 -2.14 17.74 -12.40
C VAL A 267 -1.84 17.46 -10.93
N SER A 268 -1.19 16.33 -10.67
CA SER A 268 -0.53 16.04 -9.39
C SER A 268 0.86 15.51 -9.69
N ALA A 269 1.86 16.04 -8.98
CA ALA A 269 3.25 15.62 -9.10
C ALA A 269 3.97 15.83 -7.76
N ARG A 270 5.09 15.13 -7.53
CA ARG A 270 5.93 15.37 -6.33
C ARG A 270 6.45 16.81 -6.27
N ARG A 271 6.66 17.44 -7.42
CA ARG A 271 7.07 18.85 -7.54
C ARG A 271 6.41 19.46 -8.77
N LEU A 272 5.85 20.65 -8.60
CA LEU A 272 5.37 21.50 -9.69
C LEU A 272 6.14 22.82 -9.66
N LYS A 273 6.27 23.50 -10.81
CA LYS A 273 6.73 24.90 -10.87
C LYS A 273 5.56 25.79 -10.43
N GLN A 274 5.29 25.75 -9.13
CA GLN A 274 4.21 26.47 -8.49
C GLN A 274 4.69 27.21 -7.24
N THR A 275 3.93 28.21 -6.83
CA THR A 275 4.07 28.91 -5.57
C THR A 275 2.69 29.06 -4.98
N VAL A 276 2.51 28.51 -3.79
CA VAL A 276 1.35 28.73 -2.93
C VAL A 276 1.92 29.45 -1.72
N ASP A 277 1.58 30.73 -1.58
CA ASP A 277 1.92 31.55 -0.41
C ASP A 277 0.64 32.13 0.15
N VAL A 278 0.04 31.41 1.11
CA VAL A 278 -1.24 31.80 1.72
C VAL A 278 -1.11 33.14 2.44
N ARG A 279 -0.01 33.39 3.15
CA ARG A 279 0.18 34.62 3.92
C ARG A 279 0.48 35.82 3.04
N GLY A 280 1.31 35.63 2.02
CA GLY A 280 1.60 36.64 1.00
C GLY A 280 0.45 36.86 0.02
N GLY A 281 -0.51 35.93 -0.02
CA GLY A 281 -1.69 36.04 -0.86
C GLY A 281 -1.41 35.77 -2.33
N ILE A 282 -0.54 34.81 -2.63
CA ILE A 282 -0.05 34.53 -3.99
C ILE A 282 -0.28 33.06 -4.32
N LEU A 283 -0.86 32.81 -5.51
CA LEU A 283 -0.92 31.49 -6.13
C LEU A 283 -0.44 31.61 -7.58
N THR A 284 0.70 31.01 -7.89
CA THR A 284 1.21 30.93 -9.26
C THR A 284 1.50 29.50 -9.65
N TYR A 285 1.21 29.14 -10.90
CA TYR A 285 1.56 27.85 -11.48
C TYR A 285 1.89 28.02 -12.96
N ASP A 286 2.96 27.36 -13.41
CA ASP A 286 3.40 27.37 -14.80
C ASP A 286 3.92 25.98 -15.17
N GLY A 287 3.15 25.22 -15.95
CA GLY A 287 3.58 23.88 -16.34
C GLY A 287 2.51 22.99 -16.98
N PRO A 288 2.79 21.68 -17.07
CA PRO A 288 1.93 20.71 -17.75
C PRO A 288 0.66 20.40 -16.96
N ILE A 289 -0.49 20.50 -17.61
CA ILE A 289 -1.80 20.14 -17.05
C ILE A 289 -2.52 19.16 -17.98
N TYR A 290 -3.44 18.35 -17.48
CA TYR A 290 -4.23 17.43 -18.30
C TYR A 290 -5.69 17.85 -18.34
N ASP A 291 -6.33 17.73 -19.51
CA ASP A 291 -7.78 17.82 -19.65
C ASP A 291 -8.40 16.47 -19.27
N LEU A 292 -9.20 16.50 -18.21
CA LEU A 292 -9.83 15.35 -17.57
C LEU A 292 -11.36 15.38 -17.74
N THR A 293 -11.88 16.19 -18.66
CA THR A 293 -13.32 16.37 -18.89
C THR A 293 -14.01 15.04 -19.24
N THR A 294 -13.35 14.17 -20.00
CA THR A 294 -13.88 12.83 -20.35
C THR A 294 -13.39 11.71 -19.42
N HIS A 295 -12.41 11.99 -18.56
CA HIS A 295 -11.77 11.03 -17.65
C HIS A 295 -11.60 11.66 -16.25
N PRO A 296 -12.70 11.92 -15.53
CA PRO A 296 -12.68 12.66 -14.27
C PRO A 296 -12.10 11.87 -13.09
N VAL A 297 -11.63 10.65 -13.30
CA VAL A 297 -10.99 9.81 -12.28
C VAL A 297 -9.65 9.37 -12.83
N VAL A 298 -8.56 9.79 -12.19
CA VAL A 298 -7.20 9.50 -12.66
C VAL A 298 -6.26 9.32 -11.47
N SER A 299 -5.32 8.39 -11.59
CA SER A 299 -4.29 8.19 -10.59
C SER A 299 -3.03 9.02 -10.84
N PHE A 300 -2.25 9.26 -9.79
CA PHE A 300 -0.94 9.89 -9.88
C PHE A 300 -0.04 9.15 -10.87
N SER A 301 0.00 7.81 -10.78
CA SER A 301 0.75 6.98 -11.71
C SER A 301 0.31 7.15 -13.17
N GLU A 302 -1.01 7.27 -13.43
CA GLU A 302 -1.54 7.55 -14.78
C GLU A 302 -1.14 8.95 -15.28
N LEU A 303 -1.18 9.97 -14.42
CA LEU A 303 -0.73 11.33 -14.72
C LEU A 303 0.77 11.39 -15.04
N GLN A 304 1.60 10.59 -14.35
CA GLN A 304 3.04 10.49 -14.62
C GLN A 304 3.33 9.75 -15.93
N ALA A 305 2.55 8.72 -16.24
CA ALA A 305 2.68 7.97 -17.49
C ALA A 305 2.06 8.69 -18.70
N ALA A 306 1.24 9.73 -18.49
CA ALA A 306 0.49 10.46 -19.50
C ALA A 306 -0.34 9.53 -20.44
N THR A 307 -0.78 8.38 -19.95
CA THR A 307 -1.37 7.34 -20.79
C THR A 307 -2.86 7.59 -21.03
N GLY A 308 -3.24 7.84 -22.28
CA GLY A 308 -4.65 8.06 -22.65
C GLY A 308 -5.24 9.41 -22.19
N LEU A 309 -4.40 10.33 -21.70
CA LEU A 309 -4.80 11.64 -21.23
C LEU A 309 -4.47 12.73 -22.27
N VAL A 310 -5.29 13.77 -22.31
CA VAL A 310 -5.07 14.91 -23.20
C VAL A 310 -4.18 15.93 -22.48
N ALA A 311 -2.91 16.00 -22.86
CA ALA A 311 -1.94 16.91 -22.26
C ALA A 311 -2.10 18.35 -22.77
N GLY A 312 -1.81 19.31 -21.89
CA GLY A 312 -1.78 20.74 -22.16
C GLY A 312 -0.74 21.47 -21.32
N GLN A 313 -0.80 22.80 -21.36
CA GLN A 313 0.00 23.70 -20.53
C GLN A 313 -0.91 24.69 -19.83
N ALA A 314 -0.58 25.05 -18.60
CA ALA A 314 -1.29 26.07 -17.85
C ALA A 314 -0.35 27.13 -17.30
N ASN A 315 -0.83 28.37 -17.30
CA ASN A 315 -0.23 29.49 -16.60
C ASN A 315 -1.31 30.15 -15.73
N ILE A 316 -1.19 30.00 -14.42
CA ILE A 316 -2.10 30.57 -13.43
C ILE A 316 -1.32 31.59 -12.61
N GLN A 317 -1.86 32.80 -12.50
CA GLN A 317 -1.27 33.88 -11.72
C GLN A 317 -2.37 34.60 -10.97
N LEU A 318 -2.51 34.30 -9.69
CA LEU A 318 -3.54 34.85 -8.82
C LEU A 318 -2.93 35.55 -7.61
N GLN A 319 -3.54 36.66 -7.23
CA GLN A 319 -3.28 37.40 -6.01
C GLN A 319 -4.57 37.55 -5.22
N PHE A 320 -4.50 37.40 -3.90
CA PHE A 320 -5.66 37.47 -3.03
C PHE A 320 -5.31 38.00 -1.65
N HIS A 321 -6.31 38.44 -0.90
CA HIS A 321 -6.17 38.78 0.50
C HIS A 321 -6.62 37.61 1.37
N ALA A 322 -5.70 37.06 2.16
CA ALA A 322 -5.95 35.99 3.12
C ALA A 322 -6.00 36.56 4.54
N LYS A 323 -7.17 36.48 5.18
CA LYS A 323 -7.33 36.87 6.59
C LYS A 323 -7.20 35.64 7.49
N PRO A 324 -6.14 35.51 8.31
CA PRO A 324 -5.98 34.37 9.21
C PRO A 324 -7.03 34.37 10.31
N HIS A 325 -7.52 33.19 10.66
CA HIS A 325 -8.30 32.97 11.87
C HIS A 325 -7.45 32.20 12.87
N PRO A 326 -7.06 32.81 14.01
CA PRO A 326 -6.21 32.15 14.98
C PRO A 326 -6.96 30.95 15.57
N LEU A 327 -6.46 29.77 15.27
CA LEU A 327 -6.94 28.51 15.84
C LEU A 327 -5.98 28.08 16.94
N ALA A 328 -6.53 27.55 18.04
CA ALA A 328 -5.71 26.78 18.96
C ALA A 328 -5.17 25.58 18.17
N PRO A 329 -3.93 25.11 18.45
CA PRO A 329 -3.49 23.83 17.91
C PRO A 329 -4.59 22.79 18.22
N PHE A 330 -4.68 21.72 17.43
CA PHE A 330 -5.52 20.58 17.78
C PHE A 330 -4.67 19.51 18.50
N PRO A 331 -4.00 19.82 19.65
CA PRO A 331 -3.07 18.89 20.21
C PRO A 331 -3.85 17.82 20.96
N PHE A 332 -3.46 16.56 20.78
CA PHE A 332 -3.67 15.59 21.83
C PHE A 332 -2.48 15.66 22.80
N ARG A 333 -2.76 16.03 24.05
CA ARG A 333 -1.81 15.85 25.15
C ARG A 333 -2.05 14.48 25.77
N ILE A 334 -1.03 13.63 25.74
CA ILE A 334 -1.08 12.34 26.41
C ILE A 334 -0.76 12.58 27.89
N HIS A 335 -1.79 12.71 28.71
CA HIS A 335 -1.64 12.86 30.15
C HIS A 335 -1.09 11.56 30.79
N SER A 336 -0.19 11.70 31.75
CA SER A 336 0.45 10.58 32.46
C SER A 336 -0.55 9.62 33.11
N GLU A 337 -1.67 10.13 33.64
CA GLU A 337 -2.75 9.32 34.25
C GLU A 337 -3.50 8.45 33.24
N ALA A 338 -3.61 8.87 31.97
CA ALA A 338 -4.21 8.05 30.92
C ALA A 338 -3.31 6.85 30.59
N LEU A 339 -1.99 7.04 30.63
CA LEU A 339 -1.00 5.97 30.48
C LEU A 339 -0.99 4.99 31.66
N ASP A 340 -1.51 5.38 32.82
CA ASP A 340 -1.54 4.53 34.00
C ASP A 340 -2.55 3.37 33.89
N ARG A 341 -3.47 3.44 32.91
CA ARG A 341 -4.39 2.34 32.54
C ARG A 341 -3.73 1.28 31.65
N LEU A 342 -2.55 1.57 31.10
CA LEU A 342 -1.80 0.65 30.22
C LEU A 342 -0.90 -0.28 31.02
N SER A 343 -0.53 -1.42 30.42
CA SER A 343 0.48 -2.32 31.00
C SER A 343 1.83 -1.60 31.17
N TYR A 344 2.63 -2.02 32.16
CA TYR A 344 3.91 -1.41 32.49
C TYR A 344 4.84 -1.28 31.27
N ARG A 345 4.93 -2.31 30.43
CA ARG A 345 5.76 -2.30 29.22
C ARG A 345 5.30 -1.26 28.20
N ILE A 346 4.00 -1.19 27.91
CA ILE A 346 3.46 -0.20 26.95
C ILE A 346 3.65 1.22 27.48
N ARG A 347 3.42 1.42 28.79
CA ARG A 347 3.63 2.71 29.46
C ARG A 347 5.08 3.17 29.38
N GLU A 348 6.03 2.27 29.58
CA GLU A 348 7.46 2.57 29.51
C GLU A 348 7.92 2.88 28.07
N THR A 349 7.42 2.13 27.07
CA THR A 349 7.65 2.41 25.65
C THR A 349 7.10 3.79 25.27
N LEU A 350 5.86 4.10 25.63
CA LEU A 350 5.24 5.39 25.32
C LEU A 350 5.93 6.56 26.02
N ARG A 351 6.36 6.41 27.28
CA ARG A 351 7.13 7.45 27.98
C ARG A 351 8.50 7.72 27.34
N ARG A 352 9.11 6.71 26.72
CA ARG A 352 10.38 6.87 25.97
C ARG A 352 10.17 7.53 24.60
N MET A 353 9.03 7.27 23.95
CA MET A 353 8.71 7.81 22.62
C MET A 353 8.03 9.19 22.67
N LEU A 354 7.34 9.53 23.76
CA LEU A 354 6.49 10.72 23.89
C LEU A 354 6.82 11.47 25.20
N PRO A 355 7.89 12.29 25.23
CA PRO A 355 8.16 13.14 26.38
C PRO A 355 7.00 14.12 26.59
N SER A 356 6.61 14.34 27.85
CA SER A 356 5.40 15.06 28.31
C SER A 356 5.28 16.52 27.88
N GLU A 357 6.23 17.04 27.11
CA GLU A 357 6.37 18.44 26.71
C GLU A 357 5.98 18.70 25.25
N ALA A 358 5.85 17.66 24.40
CA ALA A 358 5.53 17.80 22.98
C ALA A 358 4.01 17.74 22.70
N GLN A 359 3.51 18.69 21.89
CA GLN A 359 2.13 18.71 21.38
C GLN A 359 2.05 17.94 20.06
N PHE A 360 1.14 16.97 19.95
CA PHE A 360 0.90 16.17 18.74
C PHE A 360 -0.46 16.48 18.15
N GLY A 361 -0.60 16.54 16.84
CA GLY A 361 -1.84 16.79 16.13
C GLY A 361 -1.63 17.69 14.91
N PHE A 362 -2.75 18.15 14.37
CA PHE A 362 -2.76 19.16 13.32
C PHE A 362 -2.78 20.55 13.96
N GLU A 363 -1.99 21.47 13.45
CA GLU A 363 -2.12 22.90 13.71
C GLU A 363 -2.66 23.53 12.43
N ILE A 364 -3.99 23.53 12.31
CA ILE A 364 -4.67 24.09 11.12
C ILE A 364 -4.85 25.58 11.33
N VAL A 365 -4.33 26.38 10.39
CA VAL A 365 -4.53 27.83 10.38
C VAL A 365 -5.34 28.20 9.14
N PRO A 366 -6.69 28.22 9.24
CA PRO A 366 -7.55 28.57 8.11
C PRO A 366 -7.60 30.08 7.90
N HIS A 367 -7.76 30.46 6.65
CA HIS A 367 -7.82 31.84 6.20
C HIS A 367 -9.07 32.06 5.36
N THR A 368 -9.78 33.15 5.61
CA THR A 368 -10.80 33.61 4.65
C THR A 368 -10.08 34.30 3.49
N VAL A 369 -10.32 33.83 2.27
CA VAL A 369 -9.77 34.40 1.06
C VAL A 369 -10.78 35.34 0.39
N SER A 370 -10.32 36.53 0.02
CA SER A 370 -11.12 37.60 -0.58
C SER A 370 -10.29 38.40 -1.59
N SER A 371 -10.95 39.24 -2.38
CA SER A 371 -10.29 40.13 -3.35
C SER A 371 -9.36 39.39 -4.31
N VAL A 372 -9.79 38.22 -4.78
CA VAL A 372 -8.99 37.39 -5.70
C VAL A 372 -8.92 38.09 -7.05
N THR A 373 -7.73 38.27 -7.58
CA THR A 373 -7.46 38.90 -8.87
C THR A 373 -6.42 38.11 -9.64
N GLY A 374 -6.39 38.27 -10.96
CA GLY A 374 -5.37 37.67 -11.80
C GLY A 374 -5.94 36.88 -12.97
N THR A 375 -5.10 36.04 -13.57
CA THR A 375 -5.43 35.32 -14.81
C THR A 375 -5.16 33.84 -14.72
N MET A 376 -5.96 33.08 -15.45
CA MET A 376 -5.75 31.66 -15.71
C MET A 376 -5.68 31.48 -17.22
N GLU A 377 -4.65 30.81 -17.71
CA GLU A 377 -4.48 30.48 -19.12
C GLU A 377 -4.24 28.98 -19.24
N ILE A 378 -4.99 28.30 -20.11
CA ILE A 378 -4.82 26.88 -20.41
C ILE A 378 -4.72 26.71 -21.92
N THR A 379 -3.72 25.94 -22.34
CA THR A 379 -3.51 25.55 -23.73
C THR A 379 -3.68 24.04 -23.86
N VAL A 380 -4.83 23.63 -24.40
CA VAL A 380 -5.12 22.25 -24.79
C VAL A 380 -5.63 22.29 -26.23
N GLY A 381 -4.73 22.08 -27.18
CA GLY A 381 -4.97 22.36 -28.60
C GLY A 381 -5.02 23.85 -28.92
N ALA A 382 -6.01 24.58 -28.37
CA ALA A 382 -6.13 26.03 -28.44
C ALA A 382 -5.94 26.66 -27.05
N THR A 383 -5.37 27.87 -27.02
CA THR A 383 -5.19 28.65 -25.79
C THR A 383 -6.47 29.38 -25.43
N ARG A 384 -6.99 29.14 -24.23
CA ARG A 384 -8.04 29.94 -23.59
C ARG A 384 -7.44 30.69 -22.41
N ARG A 385 -7.83 31.96 -22.27
CA ARG A 385 -7.39 32.84 -21.19
C ARG A 385 -8.59 33.46 -20.51
N TRP A 386 -8.56 33.40 -19.19
CA TRP A 386 -9.61 33.87 -18.30
C TRP A 386 -9.06 34.92 -17.34
N GLN A 387 -9.81 36.00 -17.15
CA GLN A 387 -9.60 36.99 -16.12
C GLN A 387 -10.56 36.72 -14.96
N VAL A 388 -10.06 36.65 -13.73
CA VAL A 388 -10.91 36.46 -12.55
C VAL A 388 -11.76 37.70 -12.30
N ASP A 389 -13.07 37.52 -12.06
CA ASP A 389 -13.94 38.58 -11.56
C ASP A 389 -13.75 38.73 -10.06
N THR A 390 -12.97 39.75 -9.68
CA THR A 390 -12.70 40.12 -8.28
C THR A 390 -13.97 40.33 -7.45
N ALA A 391 -15.06 40.75 -8.11
CA ALA A 391 -16.30 41.02 -7.41
C ALA A 391 -16.94 39.73 -6.90
N THR A 392 -16.71 38.58 -7.54
CA THR A 392 -17.39 37.31 -7.23
C THR A 392 -16.46 36.30 -6.57
N ALA A 393 -15.15 36.37 -6.83
CA ALA A 393 -14.20 35.36 -6.38
C ALA A 393 -13.85 35.45 -4.87
N PHE A 394 -13.94 34.31 -4.18
CA PHE A 394 -13.63 34.13 -2.77
C PHE A 394 -13.18 32.69 -2.49
N GLY A 395 -12.75 32.42 -1.26
CA GLY A 395 -12.40 31.06 -0.90
C GLY A 395 -11.91 30.88 0.53
N GLU A 396 -11.20 29.79 0.72
CA GLU A 396 -10.56 29.35 1.95
C GLU A 396 -9.12 28.94 1.64
N ALA A 397 -8.21 29.15 2.58
CA ALA A 397 -6.82 28.74 2.45
C ALA A 397 -6.19 28.38 3.78
N GLU A 398 -5.30 27.40 3.78
CA GLU A 398 -4.69 26.84 4.97
C GLU A 398 -3.17 26.93 4.89
N ASP A 399 -2.54 27.35 5.99
CA ASP A 399 -1.08 27.29 6.20
C ASP A 399 -0.83 26.55 7.50
N SER A 400 -0.66 25.23 7.38
CA SER A 400 -0.88 24.30 8.48
C SER A 400 0.33 23.40 8.69
N THR A 401 0.51 22.96 9.94
CA THR A 401 1.55 21.98 10.28
C THR A 401 0.93 20.72 10.90
N VAL A 402 1.65 19.61 10.76
CA VAL A 402 1.29 18.31 11.30
C VAL A 402 2.48 17.82 12.10
N ARG A 403 2.24 17.49 13.36
CA ARG A 403 3.22 16.78 14.18
C ARG A 403 2.57 15.53 14.73
N ASN A 404 2.97 14.37 14.24
CA ASN A 404 2.24 13.16 14.55
C ASN A 404 3.16 11.95 14.66
N VAL A 405 2.63 10.87 15.23
CA VAL A 405 3.30 9.58 15.26
C VAL A 405 3.13 8.87 13.92
N ARG A 406 4.19 8.25 13.38
CA ARG A 406 4.09 7.40 12.17
C ARG A 406 3.15 6.21 12.42
N GLU A 407 3.07 5.77 13.69
CA GLU A 407 2.29 4.62 14.13
C GLU A 407 1.59 4.87 15.49
N PRO A 408 0.27 4.65 15.62
CA PRO A 408 -0.66 4.27 14.54
C PRO A 408 -0.78 5.35 13.48
N THR A 409 -0.81 4.92 12.22
CA THR A 409 -1.06 5.81 11.09
C THR A 409 -2.44 6.47 11.26
N LEU A 410 -2.50 7.79 11.16
CA LEU A 410 -3.77 8.52 11.20
C LEU A 410 -4.43 8.54 9.83
N LEU A 411 -5.70 8.14 9.79
CA LEU A 411 -6.55 8.49 8.69
C LEU A 411 -7.26 9.80 9.02
N TYR A 412 -7.14 10.79 8.14
CA TYR A 412 -7.98 11.96 8.22
C TYR A 412 -8.85 12.07 6.97
N GLY A 413 -10.08 12.51 7.19
CA GLY A 413 -11.00 12.94 6.16
C GLY A 413 -11.21 14.44 6.32
N TYR A 414 -11.18 15.17 5.21
CA TYR A 414 -11.32 16.61 5.19
C TYR A 414 -12.33 16.99 4.12
N ILE A 415 -13.25 17.91 4.42
CA ILE A 415 -14.15 18.51 3.45
C ILE A 415 -14.15 20.02 3.65
N CYS A 416 -13.74 20.79 2.64
CA CYS A 416 -13.88 22.24 2.59
C CYS A 416 -14.91 22.64 1.54
N ALA A 417 -16.09 23.09 2.01
CA ALA A 417 -17.18 23.53 1.16
C ALA A 417 -17.28 25.05 1.13
N LEU A 418 -17.37 25.62 -0.08
CA LEU A 418 -17.56 27.05 -0.28
C LEU A 418 -19.04 27.38 -0.51
N ARG A 419 -19.65 28.12 0.42
CA ARG A 419 -21.10 28.41 0.43
C ARG A 419 -21.43 29.69 -0.36
N PRO A 420 -22.62 29.79 -0.98
CA PRO A 420 -23.04 30.95 -1.79
C PRO A 420 -22.90 32.32 -1.09
N GLY A 421 -22.98 32.38 0.25
CA GLY A 421 -22.83 33.59 1.06
C GLY A 421 -21.40 34.11 1.25
N ARG A 422 -20.41 33.65 0.47
CA ARG A 422 -18.97 33.97 0.64
C ARG A 422 -18.39 33.53 1.98
N THR A 423 -18.84 32.38 2.43
CA THR A 423 -18.41 31.74 3.67
C THR A 423 -17.92 30.34 3.36
N ALA A 424 -16.96 29.82 4.12
CA ALA A 424 -16.48 28.46 3.97
C ALA A 424 -16.91 27.62 5.17
N ARG A 425 -17.05 26.32 5.00
CA ARG A 425 -17.24 25.39 6.11
C ARG A 425 -16.34 24.19 5.92
N VAL A 426 -15.52 23.92 6.93
CA VAL A 426 -14.51 22.86 6.91
C VAL A 426 -14.87 21.80 7.93
N GLN A 427 -15.00 20.55 7.50
CA GLN A 427 -15.22 19.39 8.36
C GLN A 427 -14.00 18.49 8.34
N PHE A 428 -13.51 18.17 9.53
CA PHE A 428 -12.34 17.32 9.72
C PHE A 428 -12.74 16.09 10.52
N HIS A 429 -12.38 14.90 10.04
CA HIS A 429 -12.63 13.63 10.68
C HIS A 429 -11.31 12.90 10.87
N THR A 430 -11.00 12.46 12.08
CA THR A 430 -9.80 11.64 12.33
C THR A 430 -10.18 10.26 12.83
N SER A 431 -9.47 9.27 12.32
CA SER A 431 -9.47 7.90 12.80
C SER A 431 -8.05 7.33 12.71
N THR A 432 -7.84 6.14 13.25
CA THR A 432 -6.56 5.44 13.11
C THR A 432 -6.69 4.31 12.10
N LEU A 433 -5.72 4.22 11.19
CA LEU A 433 -5.49 3.02 10.40
C LEU A 433 -4.83 1.98 11.31
N ARG A 434 -5.52 0.87 11.54
CA ARG A 434 -4.95 -0.32 12.20
C ARG A 434 -4.49 -1.29 11.12
N ASN A 435 -3.35 -1.00 10.48
CA ASN A 435 -2.77 -1.76 9.37
C ASN A 435 -1.88 -2.94 9.82
N GLU A 436 -1.45 -2.96 11.10
CA GLU A 436 -0.53 -3.96 11.66
C GLU A 436 -1.14 -4.78 12.80
N ARG A 437 -2.38 -5.22 12.61
CA ARG A 437 -3.14 -5.93 13.65
C ARG A 437 -2.50 -7.26 14.09
N GLU A 438 -1.54 -7.78 13.33
CA GLU A 438 -0.74 -8.95 13.68
C GLU A 438 0.23 -8.68 14.85
N TYR A 439 0.66 -7.44 15.07
CA TYR A 439 1.54 -7.10 16.19
C TYR A 439 0.70 -6.74 17.42
N TRP A 440 0.20 -7.73 18.15
CA TRP A 440 -0.75 -7.54 19.26
C TRP A 440 -0.41 -6.39 20.24
N GLY A 441 0.85 -6.24 20.64
CA GLY A 441 1.28 -5.17 21.53
C GLY A 441 1.18 -3.77 20.91
N LYS A 442 1.41 -3.68 19.60
CA LYS A 442 1.31 -2.48 18.78
C LYS A 442 -0.15 -2.19 18.43
N ASP A 443 -0.93 -3.18 17.98
CA ASP A 443 -2.37 -3.03 17.74
C ASP A 443 -3.15 -2.54 18.98
N ARG A 444 -2.77 -3.01 20.17
CA ARG A 444 -3.35 -2.52 21.44
C ARG A 444 -2.96 -1.09 21.78
N LEU A 445 -1.73 -0.73 21.44
CA LEU A 445 -1.27 0.64 21.53
C LEU A 445 -2.04 1.51 20.53
N ASP A 446 -2.17 1.07 19.28
CA ASP A 446 -2.88 1.73 18.20
C ASP A 446 -4.37 1.91 18.49
N ALA A 447 -5.01 0.91 19.10
CA ALA A 447 -6.40 0.99 19.55
C ALA A 447 -6.56 1.98 20.72
N PHE A 448 -5.62 2.01 21.66
CA PHE A 448 -5.64 2.98 22.77
C PHE A 448 -5.37 4.41 22.28
N VAL A 449 -4.37 4.59 21.43
CA VAL A 449 -4.05 5.86 20.78
C VAL A 449 -5.22 6.29 19.89
N GLY A 450 -5.82 5.38 19.13
CA GLY A 450 -7.05 5.63 18.37
C GLY A 450 -8.24 6.03 19.23
N ALA A 451 -8.44 5.41 20.41
CA ALA A 451 -9.47 5.80 21.37
C ALA A 451 -9.19 7.16 22.04
N LEU A 452 -7.91 7.54 22.18
CA LEU A 452 -7.52 8.88 22.62
C LEU A 452 -7.70 9.92 21.51
N ILE A 453 -7.35 9.58 20.26
CA ILE A 453 -7.39 10.49 19.12
C ILE A 453 -8.82 10.71 18.62
N SER A 454 -9.65 9.65 18.57
CA SER A 454 -11.10 9.77 18.31
C SER A 454 -11.82 10.65 19.35
N ARG A 455 -11.29 10.75 20.58
CA ARG A 455 -11.79 11.67 21.61
C ARG A 455 -11.45 13.14 21.35
N PHE A 456 -10.47 13.46 20.52
CA PHE A 456 -10.19 14.85 20.11
C PHE A 456 -11.12 15.36 19.00
N ALA A 457 -12.11 14.53 18.64
CA ALA A 457 -13.34 14.82 17.92
C ALA A 457 -13.15 15.36 16.51
N SER A 458 -13.90 14.77 15.59
CA SER A 458 -14.15 15.40 14.31
C SER A 458 -14.59 16.86 14.55
N LYS A 459 -14.10 17.82 13.78
CA LYS A 459 -14.38 19.25 13.99
C LYS A 459 -15.18 19.81 12.84
N ASP A 460 -16.04 20.76 13.15
CA ASP A 460 -16.82 21.54 12.21
C ASP A 460 -16.46 23.01 12.39
N LEU A 461 -15.81 23.58 11.38
CA LEU A 461 -15.34 24.96 11.33
C LEU A 461 -16.26 25.74 10.40
N ASP A 462 -17.16 26.55 10.96
CA ASP A 462 -17.97 27.51 10.21
C ASP A 462 -17.18 28.83 10.10
N ILE A 463 -16.56 29.03 8.94
CA ILE A 463 -15.66 30.15 8.65
C ILE A 463 -16.44 31.26 7.96
N ARG A 464 -16.47 32.44 8.59
CA ARG A 464 -17.16 33.64 8.09
C ARG A 464 -16.20 34.83 8.05
N PRO A 465 -16.48 35.86 7.25
CA PRO A 465 -15.63 37.05 7.16
C PRO A 465 -15.39 37.76 8.52
N ASP A 466 -16.37 37.69 9.42
CA ASP A 466 -16.38 38.31 10.75
C ASP A 466 -15.77 37.41 11.85
N GLY A 467 -15.62 36.11 11.62
CA GLY A 467 -14.99 35.19 12.56
C GLY A 467 -15.23 33.71 12.24
N ILE A 468 -14.70 32.83 13.09
CA ILE A 468 -14.83 31.37 12.97
C ILE A 468 -15.61 30.80 14.16
N THR A 469 -16.54 29.89 13.89
CA THR A 469 -17.23 29.09 14.92
C THR A 469 -16.77 27.65 14.82
N ILE A 470 -16.31 27.07 15.93
CA ILE A 470 -15.79 25.70 15.97
C ILE A 470 -16.73 24.85 16.82
N THR A 471 -17.17 23.70 16.28
CA THR A 471 -17.96 22.73 17.03
C THR A 471 -17.35 21.33 16.95
N ASP A 472 -17.48 20.57 18.04
CA ASP A 472 -17.15 19.15 18.07
C ASP A 472 -18.27 18.32 17.41
N LEU A 473 -17.89 17.50 16.44
CA LEU A 473 -18.73 16.50 15.81
C LEU A 473 -18.58 15.18 16.60
N SER A 474 -19.54 14.89 17.47
CA SER A 474 -19.71 13.58 18.12
C SER A 474 -20.72 12.71 17.36
N GLU A 475 -20.75 11.40 17.61
CA GLU A 475 -21.70 10.45 16.99
C GLU A 475 -23.19 10.87 17.15
N THR A 476 -23.52 11.67 18.16
CA THR A 476 -24.88 12.22 18.40
C THR A 476 -25.26 13.41 17.49
N ASN A 477 -24.35 13.94 16.67
CA ASN A 477 -24.52 15.16 15.86
C ASN A 477 -24.64 14.90 14.35
N ALA A 478 -25.15 13.73 13.93
CA ALA A 478 -25.25 13.35 12.51
C ALA A 478 -25.97 14.39 11.62
N SER A 479 -26.88 15.19 12.17
CA SER A 479 -27.56 16.29 11.47
C SER A 479 -26.67 17.46 11.06
N ARG A 480 -25.41 17.51 11.54
CA ARG A 480 -24.45 18.58 11.24
C ARG A 480 -23.42 18.19 10.17
N LEU A 481 -23.41 16.95 9.69
CA LEU A 481 -22.46 16.47 8.70
C LEU A 481 -22.89 16.88 7.28
N PHE A 482 -21.93 17.13 6.41
CA PHE A 482 -22.19 17.21 4.98
C PHE A 482 -22.79 15.91 4.46
N GLN A 483 -23.80 16.01 3.60
CA GLN A 483 -24.29 14.86 2.85
C GLN A 483 -23.76 14.94 1.43
N ARG A 484 -22.99 13.94 1.02
CA ARG A 484 -22.48 13.87 -0.36
C ARG A 484 -23.62 13.68 -1.35
N VAL A 485 -23.57 14.43 -2.45
CA VAL A 485 -24.57 14.37 -3.53
C VAL A 485 -23.93 13.80 -4.78
N GLY A 486 -24.29 12.57 -5.12
CA GLY A 486 -23.78 11.87 -6.31
C GLY A 486 -22.31 11.44 -6.23
N GLU A 487 -21.79 11.04 -7.38
CA GLU A 487 -20.39 10.67 -7.59
C GLU A 487 -19.47 11.90 -7.58
N PRO A 488 -18.15 11.75 -7.29
CA PRO A 488 -17.24 12.88 -7.36
C PRO A 488 -17.16 13.42 -8.80
N LEU A 489 -17.11 14.74 -8.94
CA LEU A 489 -16.98 15.41 -10.24
C LEU A 489 -15.57 15.27 -10.81
N LEU A 490 -14.56 15.24 -9.94
CA LEU A 490 -13.16 14.98 -10.26
C LEU A 490 -12.52 14.22 -9.08
N ASP A 491 -11.72 13.18 -9.34
CA ASP A 491 -11.04 12.34 -8.35
C ASP A 491 -9.59 12.08 -8.76
N ILE A 492 -8.66 12.83 -8.17
CA ILE A 492 -7.22 12.64 -8.32
C ILE A 492 -6.74 11.71 -7.22
N ARG A 493 -6.26 10.53 -7.61
CA ARG A 493 -5.84 9.46 -6.70
C ARG A 493 -4.32 9.41 -6.58
N ASN A 494 -3.79 9.95 -5.49
CA ASN A 494 -2.37 9.87 -5.19
C ASN A 494 -2.01 8.46 -4.70
N ASP A 495 -1.67 7.58 -5.64
CA ASP A 495 -1.36 6.16 -5.44
C ASP A 495 0.14 5.87 -5.24
N GLN A 496 0.98 6.91 -5.27
CA GLN A 496 2.40 6.84 -4.95
C GLN A 496 2.67 6.57 -3.47
N PHE A 497 1.73 6.94 -2.59
CA PHE A 497 1.86 6.68 -1.16
C PHE A 497 1.81 5.17 -0.88
N PRO A 498 2.76 4.61 -0.13
CA PRO A 498 2.74 3.20 0.25
C PRO A 498 1.57 2.89 1.18
N THR A 499 1.17 3.86 2.02
CA THR A 499 0.25 3.70 3.14
C THR A 499 -1.21 3.47 2.73
N ALA A 500 -1.76 4.33 1.88
CA ALA A 500 -3.10 4.24 1.29
C ALA A 500 -3.17 5.16 0.07
N VAL A 501 -4.24 5.09 -0.73
CA VAL A 501 -4.45 6.05 -1.82
C VAL A 501 -5.00 7.35 -1.24
N PHE A 502 -4.24 8.43 -1.35
CA PHE A 502 -4.69 9.75 -0.90
C PHE A 502 -5.49 10.45 -2.02
N GLN A 503 -6.78 10.61 -1.80
CA GLN A 503 -7.71 11.12 -2.81
C GLN A 503 -7.94 12.61 -2.62
N ARG A 504 -7.79 13.36 -3.71
CA ARG A 504 -8.11 14.79 -3.84
C ARG A 504 -9.30 14.93 -4.77
N ARG A 505 -10.47 15.21 -4.21
CA ARG A 505 -11.75 15.12 -4.94
C ARG A 505 -12.48 16.44 -4.97
N LEU A 506 -13.00 16.79 -6.14
CA LEU A 506 -14.01 17.83 -6.29
C LEU A 506 -15.37 17.17 -6.20
N ILE A 507 -16.15 17.50 -5.16
CA ILE A 507 -17.42 16.86 -4.87
C ILE A 507 -18.54 17.90 -4.71
N ARG A 508 -19.78 17.40 -4.72
CA ARG A 508 -20.94 18.15 -4.25
C ARG A 508 -21.35 17.67 -2.88
N VAL A 509 -21.65 18.64 -2.02
CA VAL A 509 -22.19 18.38 -0.70
C VAL A 509 -23.42 19.22 -0.46
N GLN A 510 -24.37 18.63 0.26
CA GLN A 510 -25.48 19.33 0.86
C GLN A 510 -25.05 19.76 2.27
N ASP A 511 -24.97 21.07 2.50
CA ASP A 511 -24.77 21.63 3.84
C ASP A 511 -26.03 21.37 4.69
N PRO A 512 -25.88 21.10 6.00
CA PRO A 512 -26.98 21.08 6.96
C PRO A 512 -27.96 22.28 6.90
N SER A 513 -27.53 23.43 6.40
CA SER A 513 -28.39 24.60 6.14
C SER A 513 -29.39 24.38 5.00
N GLY A 514 -29.18 23.37 4.15
CA GLY A 514 -29.93 23.14 2.92
C GLY A 514 -29.27 23.72 1.66
N ASP A 515 -28.06 24.30 1.76
CA ASP A 515 -27.32 24.80 0.60
C ASP A 515 -26.53 23.69 -0.11
N SER A 516 -26.63 23.63 -1.44
CA SER A 516 -25.78 22.77 -2.27
C SER A 516 -24.47 23.48 -2.58
N CYS A 517 -23.34 22.87 -2.22
CA CYS A 517 -22.01 23.49 -2.31
C CYS A 517 -21.05 22.60 -3.10
N LEU A 518 -20.12 23.23 -3.81
CA LEU A 518 -18.90 22.57 -4.28
C LEU A 518 -17.90 22.51 -3.12
N ALA A 519 -17.19 21.39 -3.04
CA ALA A 519 -16.22 21.16 -2.00
C ALA A 519 -14.98 20.41 -2.50
N LEU A 520 -13.85 20.74 -1.88
CA LEU A 520 -12.69 19.85 -1.85
C LEU A 520 -12.95 18.79 -0.79
N GLU A 521 -12.84 17.51 -1.16
CA GLU A 521 -12.75 16.39 -0.24
C GLU A 521 -11.35 15.77 -0.33
N GLU A 522 -10.70 15.64 0.82
CA GLU A 522 -9.52 14.81 0.99
C GLU A 522 -9.93 13.54 1.73
N ALA A 523 -9.68 12.40 1.11
CA ALA A 523 -10.09 11.11 1.61
C ALA A 523 -9.00 10.07 1.42
N MET A 524 -9.12 8.97 2.16
CA MET A 524 -8.12 7.92 2.18
C MET A 524 -8.77 6.60 1.82
N ASP A 525 -8.33 6.03 0.70
CA ASP A 525 -8.78 4.71 0.27
C ASP A 525 -7.71 3.66 0.59
N THR A 526 -7.99 2.86 1.62
CA THR A 526 -7.12 1.76 2.03
C THR A 526 -7.18 0.58 1.06
N LEU A 527 -8.21 0.53 0.21
CA LEU A 527 -8.31 -0.47 -0.84
C LEU A 527 -7.59 0.04 -2.10
N ARG A 528 -6.31 -0.31 -2.22
CA ARG A 528 -5.51 -0.03 -3.42
C ARG A 528 -6.06 -0.76 -4.65
N ARG A 529 -6.55 -0.02 -5.65
CA ARG A 529 -7.27 -0.57 -6.82
C ARG A 529 -6.47 -0.47 -8.11
N GLU A 530 -5.44 0.35 -8.15
CA GLU A 530 -4.53 0.57 -9.28
C GLU A 530 -3.77 -0.71 -9.67
N PRO A 531 -3.37 -0.88 -10.94
CA PRO A 531 -2.74 -2.11 -11.38
C PRO A 531 -1.30 -2.25 -10.87
N VAL A 532 -0.81 -3.49 -10.81
CA VAL A 532 0.60 -3.84 -10.54
C VAL A 532 1.08 -4.78 -11.64
N ASP A 533 2.08 -4.36 -12.41
CA ASP A 533 2.66 -5.11 -13.53
C ASP A 533 1.63 -5.58 -14.59
N ARG A 534 0.51 -4.86 -14.71
CA ARG A 534 -0.58 -5.08 -15.67
C ARG A 534 -1.17 -3.75 -16.13
N THR A 535 -1.91 -3.78 -17.23
CA THR A 535 -2.56 -2.59 -17.82
C THR A 535 -4.07 -2.76 -18.02
N ASP A 536 -4.59 -3.96 -17.80
CA ASP A 536 -6.00 -4.28 -17.95
C ASP A 536 -6.79 -4.10 -16.64
N ARG A 537 -8.11 -4.07 -16.77
CA ARG A 537 -9.08 -3.85 -15.69
C ARG A 537 -9.98 -5.07 -15.52
N VAL A 538 -10.35 -5.37 -14.29
CA VAL A 538 -11.30 -6.44 -13.96
C VAL A 538 -12.32 -5.96 -12.94
N THR A 539 -13.53 -6.48 -13.02
CA THR A 539 -14.59 -6.21 -12.05
C THR A 539 -14.52 -7.20 -10.89
N VAL A 540 -14.56 -6.70 -9.67
CA VAL A 540 -14.76 -7.50 -8.46
C VAL A 540 -16.07 -7.05 -7.82
N ALA A 541 -17.03 -7.96 -7.68
CA ALA A 541 -18.23 -7.71 -6.91
C ALA A 541 -17.99 -8.04 -5.44
N SER A 542 -18.45 -7.17 -4.54
CA SER A 542 -18.45 -7.34 -3.09
C SER A 542 -19.86 -7.04 -2.58
N ILE A 543 -20.72 -8.06 -2.52
CA ILE A 543 -22.16 -7.87 -2.27
C ILE A 543 -22.47 -8.21 -0.83
N ARG A 544 -22.90 -7.19 -0.08
CA ARG A 544 -23.43 -7.35 1.27
C ARG A 544 -24.95 -7.51 1.24
N ASP A 545 -25.46 -8.63 1.74
CA ASP A 545 -26.90 -8.91 1.84
C ASP A 545 -27.22 -9.83 3.02
N SER A 546 -28.39 -9.60 3.63
CA SER A 546 -28.93 -10.47 4.67
C SER A 546 -29.30 -11.87 4.15
N ASP A 547 -29.64 -11.99 2.86
CA ASP A 547 -29.91 -13.28 2.20
C ASP A 547 -28.64 -13.76 1.45
N PRO A 548 -28.02 -14.87 1.86
CA PRO A 548 -26.82 -15.40 1.21
C PRO A 548 -27.05 -15.81 -0.26
N VAL A 549 -28.25 -16.26 -0.63
CA VAL A 549 -28.57 -16.68 -2.01
C VAL A 549 -28.72 -15.45 -2.92
N ALA A 550 -29.38 -14.40 -2.43
CA ALA A 550 -29.48 -13.12 -3.13
C ALA A 550 -28.08 -12.49 -3.30
N ALA A 551 -27.25 -12.51 -2.25
CA ALA A 551 -25.87 -12.03 -2.32
C ALA A 551 -25.06 -12.78 -3.39
N LEU A 552 -25.13 -14.11 -3.43
CA LEU A 552 -24.41 -14.91 -4.43
C LEU A 552 -24.91 -14.60 -5.86
N THR A 553 -26.22 -14.53 -6.07
CA THR A 553 -26.80 -14.25 -7.40
C THR A 553 -26.34 -12.90 -7.92
N ARG A 554 -26.38 -11.87 -7.08
CA ARG A 554 -25.89 -10.53 -7.42
C ARG A 554 -24.38 -10.53 -7.62
N ALA A 555 -23.62 -11.21 -6.77
CA ALA A 555 -22.17 -11.27 -6.92
C ALA A 555 -21.77 -11.87 -8.27
N LEU A 556 -22.42 -12.95 -8.72
CA LEU A 556 -22.20 -13.54 -10.05
C LEU A 556 -22.59 -12.58 -11.20
N GLN A 557 -23.72 -11.89 -11.06
CA GLN A 557 -24.19 -10.95 -12.08
C GLN A 557 -23.25 -9.74 -12.20
N ASP A 558 -22.99 -9.07 -11.08
CA ASP A 558 -22.27 -7.80 -11.01
C ASP A 558 -20.77 -7.97 -11.29
N SER A 559 -20.21 -9.17 -11.09
CA SER A 559 -18.83 -9.50 -11.46
C SER A 559 -18.67 -9.93 -12.94
N GLY A 560 -19.76 -10.04 -13.71
CA GLY A 560 -19.72 -10.52 -15.09
C GLY A 560 -19.45 -12.03 -15.26
N PHE A 561 -19.78 -12.87 -14.27
CA PHE A 561 -19.52 -14.32 -14.31
C PHE A 561 -20.03 -15.00 -15.58
N TRP A 562 -21.28 -14.68 -15.96
CA TRP A 562 -21.94 -15.27 -17.12
C TRP A 562 -21.26 -14.90 -18.44
N THR A 563 -20.71 -13.69 -18.53
CA THR A 563 -19.93 -13.26 -19.69
C THR A 563 -18.63 -14.03 -19.78
N GLU A 564 -17.92 -14.20 -18.66
CA GLU A 564 -16.62 -14.88 -18.66
C GLU A 564 -16.75 -16.38 -18.98
N ILE A 565 -17.73 -17.08 -18.41
CA ILE A 565 -17.93 -18.51 -18.70
C ILE A 565 -18.35 -18.75 -20.16
N GLU A 566 -19.17 -17.88 -20.76
CA GLU A 566 -19.53 -17.98 -22.18
C GLU A 566 -18.34 -17.66 -23.08
N LYS A 567 -17.53 -16.66 -22.74
CA LYS A 567 -16.30 -16.31 -23.46
C LYS A 567 -15.34 -17.50 -23.52
N VAL A 568 -15.06 -18.15 -22.38
CA VAL A 568 -14.21 -19.36 -22.34
C VAL A 568 -14.84 -20.52 -23.12
N ARG A 569 -16.15 -20.72 -23.00
CA ARG A 569 -16.86 -21.79 -23.74
C ARG A 569 -16.81 -21.60 -25.24
N VAL A 570 -17.06 -20.39 -25.73
CA VAL A 570 -17.02 -20.05 -27.16
C VAL A 570 -15.61 -20.22 -27.69
N ALA A 571 -14.59 -19.74 -26.97
CA ALA A 571 -13.18 -19.95 -27.33
C ALA A 571 -12.80 -21.44 -27.40
N GLY A 572 -13.35 -22.27 -26.50
CA GLY A 572 -13.17 -23.72 -26.50
C GLY A 572 -14.00 -24.49 -27.53
N GLY A 573 -14.94 -23.84 -28.24
CA GLY A 573 -15.76 -24.48 -29.29
C GLY A 573 -16.71 -25.58 -28.80
N LYS A 574 -17.03 -25.64 -27.50
CA LYS A 574 -17.83 -26.72 -26.89
C LYS A 574 -19.29 -26.30 -26.67
N GLU A 575 -20.20 -27.24 -26.88
CA GLU A 575 -21.59 -27.11 -26.43
C GLU A 575 -21.65 -27.07 -24.89
N LYS A 576 -22.60 -26.31 -24.32
CA LYS A 576 -22.74 -26.18 -22.86
C LYS A 576 -22.88 -27.52 -22.12
N SER A 577 -23.56 -28.49 -22.75
CA SER A 577 -23.76 -29.83 -22.19
C SER A 577 -22.48 -30.68 -22.14
N LYS A 578 -21.47 -30.34 -22.95
CA LYS A 578 -20.17 -31.02 -23.03
C LYS A 578 -19.05 -30.25 -22.33
N PHE A 579 -19.28 -28.98 -21.99
CA PHE A 579 -18.34 -28.11 -21.31
C PHE A 579 -18.24 -28.46 -19.82
N SER A 580 -17.05 -28.81 -19.34
CA SER A 580 -16.83 -29.24 -17.95
C SER A 580 -16.53 -28.08 -17.02
N VAL A 581 -17.33 -27.94 -15.95
CA VAL A 581 -17.14 -26.93 -14.90
C VAL A 581 -16.74 -27.62 -13.60
N VAL A 582 -15.60 -27.21 -13.04
CA VAL A 582 -15.10 -27.70 -11.75
C VAL A 582 -15.23 -26.60 -10.70
N ILE A 583 -15.86 -26.93 -9.58
CA ILE A 583 -16.01 -26.04 -8.41
C ILE A 583 -15.17 -26.62 -7.27
N LYS A 584 -14.22 -25.83 -6.79
CA LYS A 584 -13.38 -26.16 -5.63
C LYS A 584 -13.84 -25.37 -4.41
N PRO A 585 -14.75 -25.90 -3.59
CA PRO A 585 -15.04 -25.32 -2.28
C PRO A 585 -13.90 -25.60 -1.30
N ASN A 586 -14.02 -25.09 -0.08
CA ASN A 586 -13.15 -25.44 1.03
C ASN A 586 -13.93 -26.24 2.08
N PHE A 587 -13.61 -27.51 2.32
CA PHE A 587 -14.27 -28.26 3.40
C PHE A 587 -13.44 -29.36 4.09
N MET A 588 -12.25 -29.69 3.58
CA MET A 588 -11.46 -30.83 4.11
C MET A 588 -10.78 -30.59 5.47
N PHE A 589 -10.91 -29.39 6.03
CA PHE A 589 -10.52 -29.05 7.41
C PHE A 589 -11.71 -28.99 8.38
N ALA A 590 -12.94 -29.20 7.90
CA ALA A 590 -14.12 -29.23 8.78
C ALA A 590 -13.96 -30.32 9.84
N TYR A 591 -14.10 -29.94 11.11
CA TYR A 591 -13.99 -30.85 12.25
C TYR A 591 -15.36 -31.21 12.84
N ASN A 592 -16.34 -30.32 12.69
CA ASN A 592 -17.71 -30.47 13.15
C ASN A 592 -18.65 -29.69 12.23
N LYS A 593 -19.76 -30.29 11.80
CA LYS A 593 -20.74 -29.65 10.90
C LYS A 593 -21.43 -28.44 11.52
N HIS A 594 -21.52 -28.36 12.85
CA HIS A 594 -22.12 -27.23 13.54
C HIS A 594 -21.24 -25.96 13.50
N ASP A 595 -19.94 -26.11 13.23
CA ASP A 595 -19.03 -24.98 13.02
C ASP A 595 -18.92 -24.64 11.52
N ARG A 596 -19.88 -23.82 11.06
CA ARG A 596 -19.99 -23.34 9.66
C ARG A 596 -18.91 -22.33 9.27
N SER A 597 -18.03 -21.93 10.18
CA SER A 597 -16.97 -20.95 9.91
C SER A 597 -15.79 -21.58 9.12
N THR A 598 -15.63 -22.89 9.23
CA THR A 598 -14.43 -23.60 8.74
C THR A 598 -14.53 -24.08 7.29
N TYR A 599 -15.72 -24.07 6.69
CA TYR A 599 -15.98 -24.57 5.35
C TYR A 599 -16.93 -23.68 4.54
N THR A 600 -16.82 -23.74 3.21
CA THR A 600 -17.73 -23.08 2.27
C THR A 600 -19.12 -23.69 2.40
N ASP A 601 -20.14 -22.85 2.57
CA ASP A 601 -21.51 -23.31 2.76
C ASP A 601 -21.99 -24.22 1.60
N PRO A 602 -22.36 -25.49 1.88
CA PRO A 602 -22.89 -26.40 0.87
C PRO A 602 -24.10 -25.82 0.13
N ALA A 603 -24.96 -25.05 0.81
CA ALA A 603 -26.14 -24.45 0.19
C ALA A 603 -25.77 -23.40 -0.87
N LEU A 604 -24.70 -22.63 -0.65
CA LEU A 604 -24.17 -21.69 -1.64
C LEU A 604 -23.56 -22.41 -2.84
N VAL A 605 -22.84 -23.51 -2.60
CA VAL A 605 -22.30 -24.34 -3.69
C VAL A 605 -23.43 -24.96 -4.52
N GLU A 606 -24.45 -25.52 -3.88
CA GLU A 606 -25.62 -26.08 -4.57
C GLU A 606 -26.40 -25.01 -5.34
N GLU A 607 -26.49 -23.79 -4.81
CA GLU A 607 -27.12 -22.67 -5.51
C GLU A 607 -26.34 -22.27 -6.78
N LEU A 608 -25.00 -22.20 -6.71
CA LEU A 608 -24.16 -21.98 -7.90
C LEU A 608 -24.38 -23.10 -8.94
N VAL A 609 -24.43 -24.37 -8.50
CA VAL A 609 -24.74 -25.50 -9.38
C VAL A 609 -26.12 -25.32 -10.02
N ARG A 610 -27.15 -24.97 -9.23
CA ARG A 610 -28.51 -24.77 -9.72
C ARG A 610 -28.55 -23.71 -10.83
N GLN A 611 -27.86 -22.58 -10.64
CA GLN A 611 -27.79 -21.52 -11.65
C GLN A 611 -27.03 -21.97 -12.91
N LEU A 612 -25.90 -22.67 -12.77
CA LEU A 612 -25.15 -23.23 -13.90
C LEU A 612 -26.01 -24.23 -14.72
N ARG A 613 -26.75 -25.11 -14.03
CA ARG A 613 -27.69 -26.06 -14.66
C ARG A 613 -28.79 -25.32 -15.41
N ALA A 614 -29.37 -24.28 -14.81
CA ALA A 614 -30.40 -23.44 -15.45
C ALA A 614 -29.84 -22.72 -16.70
N ALA A 615 -28.56 -22.35 -16.70
CA ALA A 615 -27.87 -21.78 -17.85
C ALA A 615 -27.47 -22.81 -18.94
N GLY A 616 -27.70 -24.11 -18.70
CA GLY A 616 -27.48 -25.20 -19.65
C GLY A 616 -26.18 -25.99 -19.50
N TYR A 617 -25.36 -25.70 -18.48
CA TYR A 617 -24.14 -26.46 -18.19
C TYR A 617 -24.49 -27.72 -17.40
N SER A 618 -24.13 -28.91 -17.90
CA SER A 618 -24.54 -30.18 -17.27
C SER A 618 -23.40 -31.03 -16.72
N ARG A 619 -22.15 -30.78 -17.11
CA ARG A 619 -20.96 -31.50 -16.62
C ARG A 619 -20.31 -30.69 -15.50
N ILE A 620 -20.82 -30.85 -14.28
CA ILE A 620 -20.38 -30.08 -13.11
C ILE A 620 -19.80 -31.04 -12.06
N SER A 621 -18.60 -30.74 -11.60
CA SER A 621 -17.93 -31.50 -10.53
C SER A 621 -17.57 -30.58 -9.37
N VAL A 622 -17.94 -30.98 -8.17
CA VAL A 622 -17.48 -30.39 -6.91
C VAL A 622 -16.30 -31.21 -6.42
N VAL A 623 -15.14 -30.58 -6.26
CA VAL A 623 -13.89 -31.31 -6.07
C VAL A 623 -13.18 -30.87 -4.80
N GLU A 624 -12.49 -31.80 -4.15
CA GLU A 624 -11.56 -31.56 -3.03
C GLU A 624 -10.46 -32.64 -3.08
N ALA A 625 -9.36 -32.42 -2.36
CA ALA A 625 -8.35 -33.45 -2.13
C ALA A 625 -8.26 -33.77 -0.64
N GLN A 626 -7.87 -35.00 -0.31
CA GLN A 626 -7.72 -35.41 1.09
C GLN A 626 -6.70 -34.56 1.83
N SER A 627 -6.89 -34.39 3.14
CA SER A 627 -6.03 -33.59 4.01
C SER A 627 -5.24 -34.45 5.00
N THR A 628 -4.25 -33.84 5.67
CA THR A 628 -3.45 -34.50 6.72
C THR A 628 -4.31 -35.14 7.81
N TYR A 629 -5.53 -34.64 8.07
CA TYR A 629 -6.43 -35.24 9.04
C TYR A 629 -6.81 -36.69 8.72
N GLY A 630 -6.76 -37.12 7.45
CA GLY A 630 -6.94 -38.53 7.08
C GLY A 630 -5.84 -39.46 7.60
N GLN A 631 -4.68 -38.92 8.00
CA GLN A 631 -3.63 -39.69 8.67
C GLN A 631 -3.95 -39.96 10.15
N TYR A 632 -4.86 -39.17 10.74
CA TYR A 632 -5.13 -39.20 12.18
C TYR A 632 -6.51 -39.77 12.51
N PHE A 633 -7.51 -39.49 11.67
CA PHE A 633 -8.91 -39.82 11.91
C PHE A 633 -9.50 -40.64 10.77
N ALA A 634 -10.38 -41.59 11.11
CA ALA A 634 -11.13 -42.35 10.13
C ALA A 634 -12.24 -41.49 9.49
N HIS A 635 -12.82 -42.00 8.40
CA HIS A 635 -13.93 -41.38 7.67
C HIS A 635 -13.63 -39.99 7.09
N ARG A 636 -12.37 -39.76 6.70
CA ARG A 636 -11.86 -38.50 6.16
C ARG A 636 -11.66 -38.51 4.64
N SER A 637 -12.23 -39.47 3.91
CA SER A 637 -12.28 -39.35 2.44
C SER A 637 -13.12 -38.14 2.04
N VAL A 638 -12.88 -37.58 0.85
CA VAL A 638 -13.60 -36.38 0.40
C VAL A 638 -15.12 -36.62 0.38
N ARG A 639 -15.56 -37.79 -0.08
CA ARG A 639 -17.00 -38.13 -0.16
C ARG A 639 -17.64 -38.28 1.21
N GLU A 640 -16.95 -38.87 2.18
CA GLU A 640 -17.47 -39.01 3.55
C GLU A 640 -17.62 -37.64 4.24
N VAL A 641 -16.62 -36.77 4.12
CA VAL A 641 -16.68 -35.40 4.68
C VAL A 641 -17.77 -34.58 3.98
N ALA A 642 -17.85 -34.67 2.65
CA ALA A 642 -18.90 -34.00 1.88
C ALA A 642 -20.31 -34.45 2.32
N SER A 643 -20.53 -35.75 2.47
CA SER A 643 -21.81 -36.29 2.95
C SER A 643 -22.15 -35.83 4.37
N TYR A 644 -21.16 -35.77 5.27
CA TYR A 644 -21.35 -35.31 6.65
C TYR A 644 -21.77 -33.84 6.72
N LEU A 645 -21.25 -33.00 5.82
CA LEU A 645 -21.57 -31.57 5.74
C LEU A 645 -22.87 -31.28 4.97
N GLY A 646 -23.45 -32.27 4.30
CA GLY A 646 -24.73 -32.14 3.60
C GLY A 646 -24.64 -31.93 2.10
N TYR A 647 -23.46 -32.16 1.48
CA TYR A 647 -23.36 -32.22 0.01
C TYR A 647 -24.04 -33.49 -0.51
N ALA A 648 -24.76 -33.38 -1.63
CA ALA A 648 -25.32 -34.52 -2.35
C ALA A 648 -24.23 -35.34 -3.08
N ILE A 649 -23.85 -36.49 -2.51
CA ILE A 649 -22.84 -37.39 -3.09
C ILE A 649 -23.40 -38.37 -4.14
N ASP A 650 -24.72 -38.45 -4.28
CA ASP A 650 -25.44 -39.37 -5.18
C ASP A 650 -25.73 -38.76 -6.56
N GLY A 651 -25.37 -37.49 -6.78
CA GLY A 651 -25.62 -36.77 -8.02
C GLY A 651 -27.05 -36.23 -8.16
N SER A 652 -27.92 -36.40 -7.17
CA SER A 652 -29.32 -35.94 -7.20
C SER A 652 -29.48 -34.44 -7.43
N ARG A 653 -28.45 -33.65 -7.09
CA ARG A 653 -28.40 -32.19 -7.26
C ARG A 653 -27.72 -31.73 -8.55
N GLY A 654 -27.39 -32.65 -9.46
CA GLY A 654 -26.87 -32.32 -10.80
C GLY A 654 -25.37 -32.03 -10.88
N TYR A 655 -24.60 -32.44 -9.87
CA TYR A 655 -23.13 -32.40 -9.85
C TYR A 655 -22.55 -33.69 -9.26
N GLU A 656 -21.27 -33.96 -9.51
CA GLU A 656 -20.54 -35.08 -8.91
C GLU A 656 -19.53 -34.59 -7.86
N VAL A 657 -19.44 -35.28 -6.70
CA VAL A 657 -18.36 -35.06 -5.74
C VAL A 657 -17.15 -35.94 -6.10
N VAL A 658 -16.03 -35.30 -6.45
CA VAL A 658 -14.80 -35.99 -6.87
C VAL A 658 -13.68 -35.78 -5.85
N ASP A 659 -13.05 -36.89 -5.45
CA ASP A 659 -11.85 -36.89 -4.61
C ASP A 659 -10.59 -36.87 -5.51
N LEU A 660 -9.96 -35.71 -5.63
CA LEU A 660 -8.78 -35.50 -6.47
C LEU A 660 -7.57 -36.35 -6.03
N THR A 661 -7.52 -36.79 -4.78
CA THR A 661 -6.46 -37.68 -4.29
C THR A 661 -6.58 -39.09 -4.88
N THR A 662 -7.81 -39.52 -5.21
CA THR A 662 -8.09 -40.87 -5.72
C THR A 662 -8.60 -40.92 -7.15
N ASP A 663 -8.83 -39.76 -7.77
CA ASP A 663 -9.11 -39.63 -9.20
C ASP A 663 -7.96 -40.23 -10.03
N THR A 664 -8.22 -40.51 -11.29
CA THR A 664 -7.16 -40.85 -12.26
C THR A 664 -6.17 -39.69 -12.28
N GLN A 665 -4.88 -39.99 -12.22
CA GLN A 665 -3.83 -38.98 -12.10
C GLN A 665 -2.81 -39.13 -13.24
N GLN A 666 -2.32 -37.99 -13.70
CA GLN A 666 -1.14 -37.92 -14.55
C GLN A 666 -0.04 -37.18 -13.81
N PHE A 667 1.19 -37.65 -13.96
CA PHE A 667 2.35 -37.00 -13.36
C PHE A 667 3.04 -36.12 -14.39
N GLN A 668 3.34 -34.90 -13.98
CA GLN A 668 4.11 -33.94 -14.79
C GLN A 668 5.04 -33.13 -13.91
N HIS A 669 6.02 -32.48 -14.54
CA HIS A 669 6.89 -31.53 -13.85
C HIS A 669 6.31 -30.11 -13.96
N PHE A 670 6.10 -29.45 -12.83
CA PHE A 670 5.49 -28.11 -12.78
C PHE A 670 6.51 -26.98 -12.74
N GLY A 671 7.38 -27.01 -11.73
CA GLY A 671 8.36 -25.97 -11.47
C GLY A 671 9.32 -26.40 -10.35
N PRO A 672 10.28 -25.54 -9.96
CA PRO A 672 11.30 -25.91 -8.99
C PRO A 672 10.76 -26.24 -7.59
N ALA A 673 9.62 -25.66 -7.17
CA ALA A 673 9.08 -25.91 -5.84
C ALA A 673 8.16 -27.15 -5.79
N LEU A 674 7.19 -27.25 -6.71
CA LEU A 674 6.25 -28.38 -6.76
C LEU A 674 6.92 -29.63 -7.34
N GLY A 675 7.81 -29.46 -8.32
CA GLY A 675 8.58 -30.53 -8.96
C GLY A 675 7.71 -31.49 -9.77
N TYR A 676 8.11 -32.76 -9.78
CA TYR A 676 7.33 -33.85 -10.36
C TYR A 676 6.17 -34.22 -9.43
N HIS A 677 4.94 -34.06 -9.91
CA HIS A 677 3.75 -34.11 -9.06
C HIS A 677 2.51 -34.62 -9.83
N PRO A 678 1.59 -35.35 -9.16
CA PRO A 678 0.35 -35.80 -9.79
C PRO A 678 -0.72 -34.71 -9.87
N VAL A 679 -1.44 -34.70 -10.99
CA VAL A 679 -2.67 -33.92 -11.18
C VAL A 679 -3.83 -34.82 -11.58
N ALA A 680 -4.95 -34.66 -10.88
CA ALA A 680 -6.20 -35.36 -11.15
C ALA A 680 -6.78 -35.00 -12.53
N ASP A 681 -7.31 -35.99 -13.23
CA ASP A 681 -7.92 -35.89 -14.56
C ASP A 681 -9.08 -34.89 -14.58
N THR A 682 -9.93 -34.93 -13.56
CA THR A 682 -11.07 -34.00 -13.45
C THR A 682 -10.59 -32.55 -13.38
N TRP A 683 -9.53 -32.27 -12.61
CA TRP A 683 -8.95 -30.93 -12.51
C TRP A 683 -8.25 -30.52 -13.80
N ARG A 684 -7.40 -31.40 -14.34
CA ARG A 684 -6.60 -31.16 -15.54
C ARG A 684 -7.45 -30.89 -16.77
N ASN A 685 -8.49 -31.70 -16.97
CA ASN A 685 -9.33 -31.67 -18.17
C ASN A 685 -10.54 -30.72 -18.04
N ALA A 686 -10.68 -30.00 -16.94
CA ALA A 686 -11.74 -29.01 -16.75
C ALA A 686 -11.63 -27.87 -17.76
N ASP A 687 -12.75 -27.51 -18.38
CA ASP A 687 -12.84 -26.37 -19.30
C ASP A 687 -12.97 -25.04 -18.52
N PHE A 688 -13.61 -25.08 -17.36
CA PHE A 688 -13.76 -23.92 -16.49
C PHE A 688 -13.57 -24.32 -15.02
N ARG A 689 -12.82 -23.52 -14.27
CA ARG A 689 -12.43 -23.81 -12.88
C ARG A 689 -12.81 -22.64 -12.00
N ILE A 690 -13.51 -22.94 -10.90
CA ILE A 690 -14.01 -21.97 -9.93
C ILE A 690 -13.39 -22.29 -8.57
N SER A 691 -12.72 -21.31 -7.95
CA SER A 691 -12.32 -21.39 -6.54
C SER A 691 -13.41 -20.76 -5.69
N PHE A 692 -14.09 -21.53 -4.84
CA PHE A 692 -15.13 -21.02 -3.94
C PHE A 692 -14.67 -21.10 -2.49
N ALA A 693 -13.86 -20.14 -2.08
CA ALA A 693 -13.19 -20.12 -0.79
C ALA A 693 -14.11 -19.69 0.36
N LYS A 694 -13.76 -20.09 1.57
CA LYS A 694 -14.32 -19.58 2.81
C LYS A 694 -13.48 -18.39 3.31
N ASN A 695 -14.12 -17.32 3.75
CA ASN A 695 -13.45 -16.13 4.29
C ASN A 695 -12.93 -16.41 5.70
N LYS A 696 -11.63 -16.62 5.85
CA LYS A 696 -11.04 -16.87 7.16
C LYS A 696 -9.57 -16.49 7.30
N THR A 697 -9.16 -16.26 8.54
CA THR A 697 -7.76 -16.12 8.91
C THR A 697 -6.99 -17.44 8.76
N HIS A 698 -5.67 -17.34 8.63
CA HIS A 698 -4.79 -18.50 8.53
C HIS A 698 -3.49 -18.29 9.29
N CYS A 699 -3.19 -19.15 10.26
CA CYS A 699 -2.06 -18.95 11.17
C CYS A 699 -0.69 -18.82 10.49
N TYR A 700 -0.50 -19.39 9.29
CA TYR A 700 0.76 -19.25 8.53
C TYR A 700 0.80 -18.06 7.56
N ALA A 701 -0.35 -17.71 6.99
CA ALA A 701 -0.45 -16.86 5.80
C ALA A 701 -1.31 -15.62 6.04
N TYR A 702 -1.65 -15.37 7.32
CA TYR A 702 -2.58 -14.38 7.87
C TYR A 702 -4.05 -14.56 7.45
N TYR A 703 -4.30 -14.87 6.17
CA TYR A 703 -5.62 -15.20 5.63
C TYR A 703 -5.57 -16.36 4.64
N THR A 704 -6.74 -16.91 4.34
CA THR A 704 -6.94 -17.89 3.28
C THR A 704 -8.19 -17.53 2.49
N LEU A 705 -8.04 -17.34 1.19
CA LEU A 705 -9.09 -16.96 0.27
C LEU A 705 -8.98 -17.82 -1.01
N THR A 706 -9.25 -17.27 -2.19
CA THR A 706 -9.38 -18.04 -3.44
C THR A 706 -8.06 -18.65 -3.92
N ILE A 707 -6.91 -17.96 -3.77
CA ILE A 707 -5.60 -18.47 -4.20
C ILE A 707 -5.19 -19.64 -3.31
N LYS A 708 -5.21 -19.43 -1.98
CA LYS A 708 -4.82 -20.47 -1.03
C LYS A 708 -5.79 -21.65 -1.03
N ASN A 709 -7.06 -21.46 -1.37
CA ASN A 709 -8.00 -22.58 -1.50
C ASN A 709 -7.54 -23.61 -2.56
N ILE A 710 -6.74 -23.20 -3.56
CA ILE A 710 -6.17 -24.10 -4.57
C ILE A 710 -5.07 -25.01 -4.02
N TYR A 711 -4.46 -24.66 -2.88
CA TYR A 711 -3.62 -25.61 -2.12
C TYR A 711 -4.37 -26.92 -1.82
N GLY A 712 -5.68 -26.82 -1.57
CA GLY A 712 -6.55 -27.97 -1.35
C GLY A 712 -6.80 -28.83 -2.60
N ALA A 713 -6.39 -28.40 -3.79
CA ALA A 713 -6.54 -29.18 -5.03
C ALA A 713 -5.30 -30.04 -5.36
N LEU A 714 -4.17 -29.83 -4.68
CA LEU A 714 -2.97 -30.66 -4.85
C LEU A 714 -3.29 -32.12 -4.46
N CYS A 715 -2.79 -33.13 -5.17
CA CYS A 715 -3.36 -34.49 -5.02
C CYS A 715 -2.84 -35.30 -3.81
N LEU A 716 -1.60 -35.08 -3.34
CA LEU A 716 -1.05 -35.85 -2.22
C LEU A 716 -1.78 -35.54 -0.90
N ALA A 717 -2.21 -36.59 -0.19
CA ALA A 717 -3.11 -36.52 0.96
C ALA A 717 -2.46 -35.96 2.24
N ASP A 718 -1.21 -36.34 2.52
CA ASP A 718 -0.46 -35.84 3.68
C ASP A 718 0.08 -34.43 3.39
N LYS A 719 -0.81 -33.45 3.53
CA LYS A 719 -0.53 -32.06 3.17
C LYS A 719 0.64 -31.46 3.96
N PHE A 720 0.71 -31.84 5.23
CA PHE A 720 1.73 -31.34 6.15
C PHE A 720 3.10 -31.85 5.74
N LYS A 721 3.25 -33.17 5.57
CA LYS A 721 4.51 -33.74 5.11
C LYS A 721 4.93 -33.22 3.74
N GLU A 722 4.02 -33.29 2.77
CA GLU A 722 4.38 -33.11 1.36
C GLU A 722 4.54 -31.64 0.95
N TYR A 723 3.76 -30.72 1.55
CA TYR A 723 3.78 -29.32 1.18
C TYR A 723 4.19 -28.38 2.31
N HIS A 724 4.02 -28.69 3.61
CA HIS A 724 4.60 -27.84 4.64
C HIS A 724 6.10 -28.07 4.79
N CYS A 725 6.51 -29.32 5.00
CA CYS A 725 7.92 -29.64 5.25
C CYS A 725 8.71 -29.94 3.97
N GLY A 726 8.09 -30.58 2.97
CA GLY A 726 8.80 -31.07 1.78
C GLY A 726 9.05 -30.00 0.71
N ARG A 727 7.99 -29.32 0.28
CA ARG A 727 8.00 -28.42 -0.92
C ARG A 727 7.77 -26.94 -0.60
N GLY A 728 7.37 -26.62 0.63
CA GLY A 728 6.89 -25.31 1.05
C GLY A 728 5.43 -25.05 0.64
N ILE A 729 4.67 -24.31 1.45
CA ILE A 729 3.22 -24.19 1.23
C ILE A 729 2.84 -23.20 0.14
N TYR A 730 3.70 -22.22 -0.14
CA TYR A 730 3.36 -21.06 -0.96
C TYR A 730 3.61 -21.30 -2.45
N ALA A 731 4.89 -21.47 -2.84
CA ALA A 731 5.30 -21.57 -4.25
C ALA A 731 4.64 -22.73 -5.02
N PRO A 732 4.45 -23.94 -4.44
CA PRO A 732 3.80 -25.03 -5.17
C PRO A 732 2.38 -24.72 -5.63
N THR A 733 1.61 -23.98 -4.83
CA THR A 733 0.25 -23.55 -5.22
C THR A 733 0.28 -22.60 -6.42
N ILE A 734 1.25 -21.68 -6.45
CA ILE A 734 1.41 -20.72 -7.55
C ILE A 734 1.87 -21.42 -8.84
N GLU A 735 2.79 -22.38 -8.74
CA GLU A 735 3.20 -23.21 -9.89
C GLU A 735 2.05 -24.06 -10.44
N PHE A 736 1.21 -24.60 -9.54
CA PHE A 736 0.01 -25.34 -9.94
C PHE A 736 -1.02 -24.44 -10.65
N LEU A 737 -1.24 -23.23 -10.14
CA LEU A 737 -2.09 -22.20 -10.77
C LEU A 737 -1.57 -21.77 -12.15
N ARG A 738 -0.24 -21.65 -12.33
CA ARG A 738 0.36 -21.34 -13.64
C ARG A 738 0.08 -22.45 -14.66
N ALA A 739 0.19 -23.71 -14.25
CA ALA A 739 -0.05 -24.85 -15.13
C ALA A 739 -1.55 -25.06 -15.43
N TYR A 740 -2.41 -24.80 -14.44
CA TYR A 740 -3.85 -24.98 -14.54
C TYR A 740 -4.59 -23.74 -14.03
N PRO A 741 -4.76 -22.71 -14.88
CA PRO A 741 -5.43 -21.47 -14.51
C PRO A 741 -6.85 -21.71 -13.98
N VAL A 742 -7.19 -20.94 -12.95
CA VAL A 742 -8.54 -20.86 -12.39
C VAL A 742 -9.20 -19.61 -12.95
N HIS A 743 -10.41 -19.79 -13.48
CA HIS A 743 -11.07 -18.78 -14.31
C HIS A 743 -11.94 -17.82 -13.49
N PHE A 744 -12.32 -18.23 -12.28
CA PHE A 744 -13.22 -17.46 -11.46
C PHE A 744 -13.02 -17.71 -9.96
N GLY A 745 -13.00 -16.64 -9.17
CA GLY A 745 -12.90 -16.65 -7.72
C GLY A 745 -14.21 -16.23 -7.05
N LEU A 746 -14.62 -16.97 -6.03
CA LEU A 746 -15.74 -16.67 -5.14
C LEU A 746 -15.26 -16.77 -3.68
N ILE A 747 -15.70 -15.85 -2.84
CA ILE A 747 -15.45 -15.88 -1.39
C ILE A 747 -16.81 -15.90 -0.66
N ASP A 748 -17.08 -16.99 0.05
CA ASP A 748 -18.11 -17.07 1.09
C ASP A 748 -17.61 -16.31 2.32
N ALA A 749 -17.98 -15.04 2.41
CA ALA A 749 -17.84 -14.20 3.60
C ALA A 749 -19.23 -13.88 4.19
N TRP A 750 -20.22 -14.75 4.04
CA TRP A 750 -21.52 -14.49 4.67
C TRP A 750 -21.41 -14.69 6.19
N LEU A 751 -20.67 -15.75 6.57
CA LEU A 751 -20.17 -15.98 7.91
C LEU A 751 -18.66 -16.23 7.83
N SER A 752 -17.87 -15.43 8.54
CA SER A 752 -16.40 -15.44 8.45
C SER A 752 -15.77 -15.94 9.73
N ALA A 753 -14.61 -16.60 9.62
CA ALA A 753 -13.84 -17.06 10.77
C ALA A 753 -12.62 -16.17 10.96
N ASP A 754 -12.56 -15.42 12.07
CA ASP A 754 -11.44 -14.54 12.36
C ASP A 754 -10.61 -15.01 13.56
N GLY A 755 -9.57 -14.28 13.88
CA GLY A 755 -8.68 -14.57 15.01
C GLY A 755 -7.60 -15.62 14.75
N PRO A 756 -6.85 -16.01 15.80
CA PRO A 756 -5.67 -16.87 15.68
C PRO A 756 -5.99 -18.30 15.22
N PHE A 757 -7.25 -18.73 15.32
CA PHE A 757 -7.67 -20.10 15.06
C PHE A 757 -8.65 -20.26 13.90
N GLY A 758 -8.98 -19.19 13.14
CA GLY A 758 -10.04 -19.22 12.12
C GLY A 758 -9.89 -20.31 11.05
N ILE A 759 -8.67 -20.79 10.76
CA ILE A 759 -8.45 -21.96 9.90
C ILE A 759 -8.94 -23.28 10.51
N PHE A 760 -8.88 -23.41 11.83
CA PHE A 760 -9.21 -24.63 12.59
C PHE A 760 -10.63 -24.62 13.13
N ALA A 761 -11.05 -23.51 13.75
CA ALA A 761 -12.35 -23.35 14.38
C ALA A 761 -12.60 -21.89 14.74
N ASP A 762 -13.87 -21.49 14.69
CA ASP A 762 -14.35 -20.25 15.28
C ASP A 762 -15.74 -20.48 15.85
N ALA A 763 -15.82 -20.50 17.18
CA ALA A 763 -17.07 -20.75 17.89
C ALA A 763 -17.98 -19.51 18.00
N GLU A 764 -17.47 -18.33 17.66
CA GLU A 764 -18.21 -17.08 17.62
C GLU A 764 -17.91 -16.32 16.31
N PRO A 765 -18.24 -16.94 15.16
CA PRO A 765 -17.85 -16.42 13.87
C PRO A 765 -18.56 -15.11 13.52
N ASN A 766 -17.90 -14.33 12.69
CA ASN A 766 -18.26 -12.97 12.37
C ASN A 766 -19.29 -12.91 11.22
N PRO A 767 -20.51 -12.39 11.45
CA PRO A 767 -21.56 -12.30 10.45
C PRO A 767 -21.33 -11.10 9.51
N THR A 768 -20.37 -11.25 8.61
CA THR A 768 -19.97 -10.21 7.65
C THR A 768 -20.97 -10.05 6.49
N HIS A 769 -21.86 -11.03 6.28
CA HIS A 769 -22.97 -10.97 5.31
C HIS A 769 -22.56 -10.61 3.88
N THR A 770 -21.36 -11.00 3.45
CA THR A 770 -20.76 -10.55 2.18
C THR A 770 -20.42 -11.73 1.27
N LEU A 771 -20.68 -11.61 -0.03
CA LEU A 771 -20.16 -12.52 -1.06
C LEU A 771 -19.26 -11.73 -2.00
N LEU A 772 -18.05 -12.24 -2.26
CA LEU A 772 -17.15 -11.64 -3.26
C LEU A 772 -17.02 -12.53 -4.48
N ALA A 773 -16.91 -11.92 -5.66
CA ALA A 773 -16.82 -12.61 -6.93
C ALA A 773 -15.97 -11.83 -7.96
N GLY A 774 -15.21 -12.53 -8.78
CA GLY A 774 -14.46 -11.91 -9.89
C GLY A 774 -13.70 -12.92 -10.74
N SER A 775 -13.33 -12.52 -11.96
CA SER A 775 -12.63 -13.37 -12.93
C SER A 775 -11.11 -13.47 -12.69
N ASP A 776 -10.57 -12.71 -11.73
CA ASP A 776 -9.15 -12.69 -11.39
C ASP A 776 -8.96 -12.96 -9.89
N LEU A 777 -8.26 -14.04 -9.58
CA LEU A 777 -8.07 -14.49 -8.19
C LEU A 777 -7.22 -13.52 -7.37
N VAL A 778 -6.25 -12.85 -8.00
CA VAL A 778 -5.41 -11.85 -7.32
C VAL A 778 -6.27 -10.66 -6.94
N ALA A 779 -7.10 -10.17 -7.86
CA ALA A 779 -8.03 -9.07 -7.58
C ALA A 779 -9.07 -9.42 -6.49
N VAL A 780 -9.65 -10.62 -6.55
CA VAL A 780 -10.66 -11.08 -5.56
C VAL A 780 -10.03 -11.24 -4.17
N ASP A 781 -8.85 -11.86 -4.06
CA ASP A 781 -8.15 -12.00 -2.78
C ASP A 781 -7.65 -10.66 -2.26
N TRP A 782 -7.28 -9.72 -3.14
CA TRP A 782 -6.89 -8.37 -2.77
C TRP A 782 -8.03 -7.63 -2.07
N VAL A 783 -9.22 -7.60 -2.69
CA VAL A 783 -10.41 -6.99 -2.07
C VAL A 783 -10.78 -7.70 -0.77
N GLY A 784 -10.76 -9.03 -0.76
CA GLY A 784 -11.07 -9.83 0.43
C GLY A 784 -10.14 -9.52 1.61
N ALA A 785 -8.82 -9.50 1.38
CA ALA A 785 -7.83 -9.20 2.42
C ALA A 785 -7.89 -7.74 2.88
N SER A 786 -8.07 -6.79 1.96
CA SER A 786 -8.26 -5.39 2.32
C SER A 786 -9.51 -5.18 3.19
N LYS A 787 -10.64 -5.86 2.89
CA LYS A 787 -11.83 -5.82 3.76
C LYS A 787 -11.57 -6.39 5.15
N MET A 788 -10.62 -7.32 5.33
CA MET A 788 -10.20 -7.78 6.66
C MET A 788 -9.35 -6.74 7.43
N GLY A 789 -9.05 -5.59 6.83
CA GLY A 789 -8.15 -4.59 7.39
C GLY A 789 -6.70 -5.06 7.44
N MET A 790 -6.28 -5.91 6.49
CA MET A 790 -4.89 -6.35 6.33
C MET A 790 -4.31 -5.80 5.03
N ASP A 791 -3.01 -5.52 5.02
CA ASP A 791 -2.27 -5.40 3.76
C ASP A 791 -2.33 -6.75 3.01
N PRO A 792 -2.90 -6.82 1.80
CA PRO A 792 -2.92 -8.05 1.02
C PRO A 792 -1.52 -8.67 0.85
N LYS A 793 -0.46 -7.87 0.75
CA LYS A 793 0.92 -8.35 0.59
C LYS A 793 1.50 -9.00 1.85
N ILE A 794 0.86 -8.92 3.01
CA ILE A 794 1.32 -9.62 4.22
C ILE A 794 1.40 -11.14 4.00
N SER A 795 0.54 -11.67 3.11
CA SER A 795 0.54 -13.08 2.76
C SER A 795 1.63 -13.41 1.72
N PRO A 796 2.52 -14.38 1.97
CA PRO A 796 3.48 -14.82 0.96
C PRO A 796 2.82 -15.37 -0.32
N TYR A 797 1.57 -15.88 -0.23
CA TYR A 797 0.79 -16.25 -1.41
C TYR A 797 0.57 -15.05 -2.34
N MET A 798 0.15 -13.91 -1.78
CA MET A 798 -0.11 -12.70 -2.57
C MET A 798 1.18 -12.17 -3.20
N LYS A 799 2.30 -12.11 -2.44
CA LYS A 799 3.60 -11.69 -3.00
C LYS A 799 4.03 -12.53 -4.20
N LEU A 800 3.90 -13.86 -4.10
CA LEU A 800 4.24 -14.77 -5.20
C LEU A 800 3.24 -14.69 -6.35
N ALA A 801 1.95 -14.47 -6.06
CA ALA A 801 0.92 -14.30 -7.07
C ALA A 801 1.12 -13.01 -7.88
N LEU A 802 1.44 -11.89 -7.24
CA LEU A 802 1.82 -10.64 -7.92
C LEU A 802 3.01 -10.87 -8.87
N LYS A 803 4.08 -11.51 -8.38
CA LYS A 803 5.24 -11.84 -9.22
C LYS A 803 4.90 -12.77 -10.39
N ALA A 804 3.88 -13.61 -10.23
CA ALA A 804 3.51 -14.61 -11.23
C ALA A 804 2.49 -14.12 -12.27
N PHE A 805 1.55 -13.29 -11.85
CA PHE A 805 0.36 -12.97 -12.61
C PHE A 805 0.10 -11.46 -12.68
N GLY A 806 0.85 -10.63 -11.95
CA GLY A 806 0.53 -9.23 -11.73
C GLY A 806 -0.80 -9.04 -10.98
N LYS A 807 -1.25 -7.79 -10.87
CA LYS A 807 -2.59 -7.42 -10.39
C LYS A 807 -3.22 -6.46 -11.39
N PRO A 808 -4.40 -6.76 -11.94
CA PRO A 808 -5.10 -5.80 -12.79
C PRO A 808 -5.61 -4.62 -11.95
N ALA A 809 -6.03 -3.57 -12.64
CA ALA A 809 -6.82 -2.52 -12.01
C ALA A 809 -8.20 -3.07 -11.63
N ILE A 810 -8.74 -2.65 -10.48
CA ILE A 810 -9.95 -3.23 -9.88
C ILE A 810 -11.11 -2.24 -9.96
N ASP A 811 -12.14 -2.63 -10.71
CA ASP A 811 -13.46 -2.00 -10.69
C ASP A 811 -14.32 -2.70 -9.64
N LEU A 812 -14.35 -2.14 -8.43
CA LEU A 812 -15.14 -2.69 -7.33
C LEU A 812 -16.62 -2.31 -7.49
N VAL A 813 -17.49 -3.31 -7.49
CA VAL A 813 -18.96 -3.13 -7.44
C VAL A 813 -19.48 -3.61 -6.08
N GLY A 814 -20.24 -2.75 -5.38
CA GLY A 814 -20.84 -3.08 -4.09
C GLY A 814 -20.11 -2.48 -2.89
N ASP A 815 -20.11 -3.21 -1.77
CA ASP A 815 -19.65 -2.74 -0.46
C ASP A 815 -18.13 -2.80 -0.30
N ALA A 816 -17.51 -1.63 -0.16
CA ALA A 816 -16.07 -1.48 0.10
C ALA A 816 -15.70 -1.46 1.59
N THR A 817 -16.67 -1.45 2.50
CA THR A 817 -16.40 -1.25 3.93
C THR A 817 -15.56 -2.38 4.54
N LEU A 818 -14.71 -2.04 5.51
CA LEU A 818 -13.95 -3.02 6.27
C LEU A 818 -14.89 -3.88 7.12
N TYR A 819 -14.52 -5.15 7.32
CA TYR A 819 -15.15 -6.00 8.32
C TYR A 819 -14.81 -5.47 9.71
N HIS A 820 -15.86 -5.19 10.50
CA HIS A 820 -15.71 -4.71 11.86
C HIS A 820 -16.73 -5.37 12.79
N PRO A 821 -16.29 -5.91 13.94
CA PRO A 821 -14.89 -6.09 14.36
C PRO A 821 -14.17 -7.10 13.43
N TRP A 822 -12.84 -7.13 13.38
CA TRP A 822 -12.09 -8.21 12.73
C TRP A 822 -10.78 -8.47 13.47
N LEU A 823 -10.60 -9.67 14.01
CA LEU A 823 -9.40 -10.07 14.74
C LEU A 823 -8.40 -10.75 13.80
N ASN A 824 -7.17 -10.24 13.72
CA ASN A 824 -6.11 -10.83 12.89
C ASN A 824 -5.24 -11.84 13.64
N VAL A 825 -4.46 -12.61 12.86
CA VAL A 825 -3.50 -13.59 13.38
C VAL A 825 -2.30 -12.84 13.95
N PRO A 826 -1.89 -13.09 15.21
CA PRO A 826 -0.67 -12.49 15.74
C PRO A 826 0.59 -12.95 14.98
N MET A 827 1.53 -12.04 14.69
CA MET A 827 2.79 -12.37 14.00
C MET A 827 3.58 -13.45 14.76
N THR A 828 3.57 -13.41 16.10
CA THR A 828 4.24 -14.43 16.92
C THR A 828 3.71 -15.83 16.65
N LEU A 829 2.41 -15.97 16.39
CA LEU A 829 1.80 -17.24 16.00
C LEU A 829 2.21 -17.62 14.57
N ALA A 830 2.29 -16.67 13.64
CA ALA A 830 2.80 -16.91 12.29
C ALA A 830 4.27 -17.35 12.27
N LEU A 831 5.13 -16.74 13.08
CA LEU A 831 6.53 -17.13 13.24
C LEU A 831 6.66 -18.50 13.92
N ALA A 832 5.90 -18.74 14.99
CA ALA A 832 5.92 -20.03 15.70
C ALA A 832 5.45 -21.19 14.82
N THR A 833 4.47 -20.95 13.93
CA THR A 833 3.99 -21.97 12.99
C THR A 833 5.01 -22.23 11.87
N ASN A 834 5.50 -21.19 11.17
CA ASN A 834 6.46 -21.34 10.06
C ASN A 834 7.84 -21.87 10.53
N PHE A 835 8.40 -21.35 11.63
CA PHE A 835 9.76 -21.69 12.08
C PHE A 835 9.80 -22.68 13.25
N GLY A 836 8.66 -23.00 13.85
CA GLY A 836 8.55 -23.99 14.93
C GLY A 836 7.91 -25.29 14.46
N LEU A 837 6.63 -25.24 14.08
CA LEU A 837 5.88 -26.45 13.70
C LEU A 837 6.39 -27.07 12.40
N ASP A 838 6.65 -26.26 11.37
CA ASP A 838 7.04 -26.76 10.04
C ASP A 838 8.54 -27.11 9.96
N ALA A 839 9.37 -26.59 10.87
CA ALA A 839 10.81 -26.83 10.91
C ALA A 839 11.17 -28.30 11.17
N ASN A 840 10.28 -29.07 11.79
CA ASN A 840 10.47 -30.50 12.01
C ASN A 840 9.15 -31.25 11.84
N HIS A 841 9.04 -32.00 10.75
CA HIS A 841 7.86 -32.81 10.44
C HIS A 841 7.42 -33.69 11.61
N THR A 842 8.33 -34.40 12.28
CA THR A 842 8.00 -35.32 13.37
C THR A 842 7.36 -34.59 14.55
N PHE A 843 7.93 -33.45 14.93
CA PHE A 843 7.41 -32.61 16.02
C PHE A 843 6.06 -31.98 15.64
N GLY A 844 5.98 -31.32 14.47
CA GLY A 844 4.75 -30.68 14.00
C GLY A 844 3.61 -31.67 13.81
N ASN A 845 3.89 -32.85 13.23
CA ASN A 845 2.91 -33.91 13.05
C ASN A 845 2.39 -34.44 14.40
N LEU A 846 3.27 -34.61 15.40
CA LEU A 846 2.85 -34.98 16.76
C LEU A 846 2.00 -33.88 17.42
N PHE A 847 2.35 -32.61 17.22
CA PHE A 847 1.57 -31.48 17.71
C PHE A 847 0.16 -31.47 17.09
N TYR A 848 0.04 -31.58 15.77
CA TYR A 848 -1.26 -31.65 15.10
C TYR A 848 -2.08 -32.85 15.54
N LEU A 849 -1.46 -34.04 15.58
CA LEU A 849 -2.11 -35.27 16.03
C LEU A 849 -2.59 -35.20 17.49
N SER A 850 -1.89 -34.47 18.36
CA SER A 850 -2.25 -34.35 19.78
C SER A 850 -3.27 -33.25 20.06
N THR A 851 -3.22 -32.14 19.31
CA THR A 851 -4.07 -30.96 19.55
C THR A 851 -5.36 -30.95 18.73
N ALA A 852 -5.40 -31.58 17.54
CA ALA A 852 -6.58 -31.57 16.69
C ALA A 852 -7.79 -32.23 17.39
N TYR A 853 -8.95 -31.60 17.24
CA TYR A 853 -10.23 -32.12 17.68
C TYR A 853 -11.12 -32.42 16.47
N MET A 854 -12.01 -33.39 16.62
CA MET A 854 -12.98 -33.80 15.60
C MET A 854 -14.27 -34.24 16.30
N ASP A 855 -15.41 -34.15 15.62
CA ASP A 855 -16.66 -34.79 16.03
C ASP A 855 -16.41 -36.30 16.18
N SER A 856 -16.35 -36.76 17.43
CA SER A 856 -16.01 -38.14 17.77
C SER A 856 -17.06 -39.16 17.32
N ASN A 857 -18.28 -38.71 17.02
CA ASN A 857 -19.33 -39.58 16.51
C ASN A 857 -19.11 -39.92 15.03
N GLN A 858 -18.39 -39.06 14.30
CA GLN A 858 -18.16 -39.20 12.86
C GLN A 858 -16.71 -39.58 12.52
N PHE A 859 -15.72 -38.99 13.19
CA PHE A 859 -14.30 -39.09 12.83
C PHE A 859 -13.47 -39.65 14.01
N PRO A 860 -13.53 -40.96 14.29
CA PRO A 860 -12.77 -41.55 15.39
C PRO A 860 -11.27 -41.56 15.10
N LEU A 861 -10.45 -41.45 16.17
CA LEU A 861 -9.00 -41.49 16.08
C LEU A 861 -8.50 -42.87 15.62
N LEU A 862 -7.60 -42.91 14.64
CA LEU A 862 -7.02 -44.16 14.11
C LEU A 862 -6.03 -44.83 15.07
N SER A 863 -5.23 -44.02 15.77
CA SER A 863 -4.16 -44.51 16.63
C SER A 863 -4.71 -45.23 17.86
N ARG A 864 -4.15 -46.40 18.18
CA ARG A 864 -4.47 -47.18 19.40
C ARG A 864 -3.47 -46.97 20.54
N SER A 865 -2.53 -46.04 20.40
CA SER A 865 -1.46 -45.81 21.38
C SER A 865 -2.01 -45.26 22.71
N LYS A 866 -1.77 -45.96 23.83
CA LYS A 866 -2.18 -45.50 25.17
C LYS A 866 -1.53 -44.18 25.58
N VAL A 867 -0.27 -43.98 25.21
CA VAL A 867 0.47 -42.74 25.49
C VAL A 867 -0.17 -41.56 24.78
N LEU A 868 -0.49 -41.72 23.49
CA LEU A 868 -1.15 -40.66 22.72
C LEU A 868 -2.53 -40.32 23.29
N HIS A 869 -3.31 -41.32 23.70
CA HIS A 869 -4.60 -41.09 24.34
C HIS A 869 -4.45 -40.29 25.65
N ALA A 870 -3.43 -40.60 26.46
CA ALA A 870 -3.15 -39.85 27.68
C ALA A 870 -2.76 -38.40 27.38
N VAL A 871 -1.91 -38.16 26.37
CA VAL A 871 -1.53 -36.80 25.93
C VAL A 871 -2.77 -36.03 25.44
N ARG A 872 -3.59 -36.63 24.58
CA ARG A 872 -4.83 -36.01 24.09
C ARG A 872 -5.80 -35.72 25.23
N ALA A 873 -5.94 -36.62 26.19
CA ALA A 873 -6.77 -36.41 27.38
C ALA A 873 -6.30 -35.20 28.21
N ALA A 874 -4.98 -35.00 28.34
CA ALA A 874 -4.42 -33.83 29.02
C ALA A 874 -4.67 -32.52 28.26
N LEU A 875 -4.85 -32.57 26.93
CA LEU A 875 -5.11 -31.40 26.08
C LEU A 875 -6.61 -31.07 25.91
N VAL A 876 -7.51 -31.89 26.46
CA VAL A 876 -8.97 -31.65 26.40
C VAL A 876 -9.37 -30.25 26.85
N PRO A 877 -8.82 -29.65 27.93
CA PRO A 877 -9.18 -28.29 28.32
C PRO A 877 -8.86 -27.24 27.24
N ILE A 878 -7.74 -27.40 26.52
CA ILE A 878 -7.36 -26.52 25.41
C ILE A 878 -8.30 -26.73 24.22
N GLN A 879 -8.59 -27.99 23.89
CA GLN A 879 -9.55 -28.33 22.84
C GLN A 879 -10.93 -27.74 23.13
N GLN A 880 -11.41 -27.84 24.37
CA GLN A 880 -12.69 -27.27 24.80
C GLN A 880 -12.73 -25.74 24.75
N ALA A 881 -11.58 -25.07 24.78
CA ALA A 881 -11.51 -23.62 24.62
C ALA A 881 -11.64 -23.21 23.14
N ILE A 882 -11.06 -23.98 22.22
CA ILE A 882 -10.98 -23.64 20.79
C ILE A 882 -12.17 -24.18 20.00
N PHE A 883 -12.58 -25.42 20.24
CA PHE A 883 -13.56 -26.16 19.43
C PHE A 883 -14.93 -26.25 20.11
N LEU A 884 -15.99 -26.39 19.29
CA LEU A 884 -17.33 -26.74 19.76
C LEU A 884 -17.40 -28.18 20.29
N THR A 885 -18.39 -28.46 21.15
CA THR A 885 -18.73 -29.87 21.51
C THR A 885 -19.27 -30.63 20.30
N PRO A 886 -19.36 -31.98 20.33
CA PRO A 886 -19.93 -32.76 19.22
C PRO A 886 -21.33 -32.28 18.82
N GLU A 887 -22.15 -31.88 19.79
CA GLU A 887 -23.51 -31.37 19.61
C GLU A 887 -23.56 -29.89 19.16
N GLY A 888 -22.41 -29.25 18.96
CA GLY A 888 -22.30 -27.86 18.51
C GLY A 888 -22.47 -26.82 19.61
N HIS A 889 -22.36 -27.20 20.89
CA HIS A 889 -22.50 -26.27 22.01
C HIS A 889 -21.17 -25.59 22.34
N ARG A 890 -21.24 -24.31 22.74
CA ARG A 890 -20.10 -23.57 23.30
C ARG A 890 -19.86 -23.96 24.75
N THR A 891 -18.65 -24.37 25.09
CA THR A 891 -18.24 -24.62 26.48
C THR A 891 -18.06 -23.30 27.26
N ARG A 892 -17.90 -23.37 28.59
CA ARG A 892 -17.55 -22.18 29.39
C ARG A 892 -16.17 -21.63 29.02
N ALA A 893 -15.21 -22.52 28.76
CA ALA A 893 -13.86 -22.14 28.33
C ALA A 893 -13.89 -21.42 26.98
N ASN A 894 -14.69 -21.93 26.05
CA ASN A 894 -14.89 -21.31 24.75
C ASN A 894 -15.47 -19.90 24.87
N ARG A 895 -16.56 -19.71 25.62
CA ARG A 895 -17.14 -18.37 25.83
C ARG A 895 -16.16 -17.40 26.49
N ALA A 896 -15.31 -17.89 27.41
CA ALA A 896 -14.30 -17.07 28.05
C ALA A 896 -13.19 -16.66 27.06
N LEU A 897 -12.72 -17.61 26.23
CA LEU A 897 -11.73 -17.36 25.20
C LEU A 897 -12.28 -16.44 24.11
N SER A 898 -13.46 -16.70 23.57
CA SER A 898 -14.11 -15.82 22.58
C SER A 898 -14.30 -14.42 23.14
N LYS A 899 -14.82 -14.25 24.37
CA LYS A 899 -14.90 -12.92 24.99
C LYS A 899 -13.54 -12.24 25.12
N LEU A 900 -12.48 -12.97 25.49
CA LEU A 900 -11.13 -12.44 25.55
C LEU A 900 -10.64 -12.02 24.16
N LEU A 901 -10.86 -12.86 23.14
CA LEU A 901 -10.46 -12.60 21.74
C LEU A 901 -11.27 -11.45 21.12
N THR A 902 -12.58 -11.37 21.35
CA THR A 902 -13.42 -10.25 20.94
C THR A 902 -13.03 -8.97 21.66
N TRP A 903 -12.78 -9.02 22.97
CA TRP A 903 -12.19 -7.90 23.71
C TRP A 903 -10.78 -7.57 23.20
N MET A 904 -10.06 -8.51 22.59
CA MET A 904 -8.80 -8.30 21.89
C MET A 904 -8.95 -7.63 20.52
N GLY A 905 -10.04 -7.92 19.80
CA GLY A 905 -10.30 -7.41 18.45
C GLY A 905 -11.00 -6.05 18.41
N GLN A 906 -11.80 -5.71 19.42
CA GLN A 906 -12.33 -4.36 19.65
C GLN A 906 -11.18 -3.41 20.00
#